data_AF-A0A1U7IIE5-F1
#
_entry.id   AF-A0A1U7IIE5-F1
#
_cell.length_a   1.000
_cell.length_b   1.000
_cell.length_c   1.000
_cell.angle_alpha   90.00
_cell.angle_beta   90.00
_cell.angle_gamma   90.00
#
_symmetry.space_group_name_H-M   'P 1'
#
loop_
_entity.id
_entity.type
_entity.pdbx_description
1 polymer ?
#
loop_
_entity_poly.entity_id
_entity_poly.type
_entity_poly.pdbx_seq_one_letter_code
_entity_poly.pdbx_strand_id
1 'polypeptide(L)'
;MTLNLADICDDKFYRAKYKDVDDAIKRGEFKNSKEHYETVGKKEDRQPCEGFDPQKYRELNPDVDEAVKNGTISATQHLEQFGDKEARETGSEFFNTTQYLSDNPDVAEAVKRGEIGALEHAIIYGSNETYRTINVFFSSEYYLSTNVKVQQAIQKGEVASPLQYFFQKGASEDDVPTPYFDEDYYLESNPDVKEEINKGNIVSAFAHWRNSGLKEGREFNRAISIAEYLQVNQDVAEAVKAGTITAFEHITKYAFQEQRFISTRFEPKLYRDLNPEVEDDLNKGVYKNPLEQFLAKGQKQGLIASSQTTLTSERDDLILGKAIADNLDGLGGNDLVSGSKGDDNVKGGAGNDHVFGDGGDDLVVGGEGNDLVFGGSGDDLVQGDAGDDVLVGESGDDVIRGGAGKDFLYGGEGKDLLIGGDGNDKIVGGEGNDTLVGDDGDDVLFGGDGDDVMYGGAGKDTLYGGAGKDVFIIDSLRVGSLPGGADSMKGGAGDSMTGGDDDDDDADDDNGTGDSMTGGTGGDSMKGGTGGDSMTGGTGGDSMKGGTGGDSMTGGTGGDSMKGGTGGDSMTGGTGGDSMKGGTGGDSMTGGDDDDDDADDDNGTGDTLTGGTGGDSMKGGTGGDSMTGGTGGDSMSGGTGGDTLTGGGKQFGQDVIYDFNADEDVIQIAGFGYGNAEELFSAVTNTGTTLSGTYYTTVAVSQSFQLTIFSSSSLSAKNFTVGLGSLPSSFGGSSLQDLTKVVGISSGLKVKISGRLKSAGFKVKSKS
;
A
#
# COMPACT_ATOMS: atom_id res chain seq x y z
N MET A 1 18.92 9.40 61.90
CA MET A 1 20.26 10.03 61.95
C MET A 1 20.07 11.24 62.87
N THR A 2 20.84 12.31 62.79
CA THR A 2 20.34 13.64 63.18
C THR A 2 20.81 14.55 62.07
N LEU A 3 19.94 15.42 61.56
CA LEU A 3 20.27 16.27 60.42
C LEU A 3 21.57 17.05 60.70
N ASN A 4 22.59 16.82 59.88
CA ASN A 4 23.82 17.58 59.88
C ASN A 4 24.08 18.03 58.44
N LEU A 5 23.97 19.33 58.17
CA LEU A 5 24.11 19.86 56.81
C LEU A 5 25.51 19.59 56.25
N ALA A 6 26.52 19.48 57.13
CA ALA A 6 27.90 19.15 56.75
C ALA A 6 28.06 17.72 56.18
N ASP A 7 27.10 16.82 56.44
CA ASP A 7 27.09 15.44 55.92
C ASP A 7 26.36 15.32 54.58
N ILE A 8 25.59 16.33 54.18
CA ILE A 8 24.74 16.29 52.98
C ILE A 8 25.05 17.40 51.98
N CYS A 9 25.87 18.39 52.34
CA CYS A 9 26.20 19.53 51.47
C CYS A 9 27.53 19.36 50.73
N ASP A 10 27.54 19.89 49.51
CA ASP A 10 28.67 19.87 48.58
C ASP A 10 29.90 20.73 48.99
N ASP A 11 31.10 20.12 48.93
CA ASP A 11 32.41 20.77 49.10
C ASP A 11 32.68 21.84 48.03
N LYS A 12 32.29 21.57 46.78
CA LYS A 12 32.61 22.40 45.61
C LYS A 12 31.88 23.73 45.69
N PHE A 13 30.57 23.72 45.95
CA PHE A 13 29.79 24.94 46.18
C PHE A 13 30.38 25.79 47.32
N TYR A 14 30.62 25.18 48.48
CA TYR A 14 31.04 25.91 49.68
C TYR A 14 32.39 26.61 49.47
N ARG A 15 33.35 25.94 48.82
CA ARG A 15 34.68 26.50 48.51
C ARG A 15 34.64 27.53 47.40
N ALA A 16 33.76 27.37 46.41
CA ALA A 16 33.57 28.36 45.35
C ALA A 16 32.98 29.67 45.90
N LYS A 17 32.01 29.58 46.82
CA LYS A 17 31.36 30.74 47.44
C LYS A 17 32.26 31.44 48.45
N TYR A 18 33.03 30.70 49.23
CA TYR A 18 33.87 31.23 50.31
C TYR A 18 35.36 30.99 50.03
N LYS A 19 35.98 31.92 49.29
CA LYS A 19 37.39 31.83 48.86
C LYS A 19 38.37 31.71 50.03
N ASP A 20 38.02 32.22 51.21
CA ASP A 20 38.85 32.14 52.43
C ASP A 20 38.97 30.70 52.97
N VAL A 21 38.02 29.82 52.65
CA VAL A 21 38.04 28.40 53.05
C VAL A 21 39.20 27.67 52.38
N ASP A 22 39.39 27.90 51.09
CA ASP A 22 40.51 27.33 50.33
C ASP A 22 41.87 27.72 50.90
N ASP A 23 42.00 28.98 51.29
CA ASP A 23 43.22 29.50 51.88
C ASP A 23 43.46 28.90 53.27
N ALA A 24 42.42 28.75 54.09
CA ALA A 24 42.51 28.13 55.41
C ALA A 24 42.91 26.64 55.34
N ILE A 25 42.36 25.89 54.39
CA ILE A 25 42.73 24.49 54.14
C ILE A 25 44.18 24.39 53.65
N LYS A 26 44.60 25.24 52.71
CA LYS A 26 46.00 25.28 52.23
C LYS A 26 47.00 25.64 53.32
N ARG A 27 46.61 26.47 54.29
CA ARG A 27 47.42 26.79 55.48
C ARG A 27 47.45 25.66 56.52
N GLY A 28 46.66 24.60 56.35
CA GLY A 28 46.56 23.48 57.27
C GLY A 28 45.78 23.80 58.55
N GLU A 29 44.98 24.87 58.56
CA GLU A 29 44.13 25.26 59.70
C GLU A 29 42.94 24.29 59.84
N PHE A 30 42.49 23.70 58.72
CA PHE A 30 41.43 22.70 58.65
C PHE A 30 41.82 21.61 57.64
N LYS A 31 41.40 20.37 57.87
CA LYS A 31 41.66 19.21 56.99
C LYS A 31 40.85 19.25 55.70
N ASN A 32 39.64 19.79 55.77
CA ASN A 32 38.70 19.89 54.65
C ASN A 32 37.63 20.96 54.94
N SER A 33 36.79 21.27 53.95
CA SER A 33 35.71 22.25 54.10
C SER A 33 34.70 21.86 55.17
N LYS A 34 34.43 20.56 55.34
CA LYS A 34 33.52 20.02 56.34
C LYS A 34 33.95 20.44 57.75
N GLU A 35 35.23 20.20 58.09
CA GLU A 35 35.78 20.60 59.40
C GLU A 35 35.74 22.12 59.58
N HIS A 36 35.98 22.89 58.51
CA HIS A 36 35.83 24.35 58.54
C HIS A 36 34.38 24.77 58.80
N TYR A 37 33.41 24.21 58.08
CA TYR A 37 31.99 24.56 58.24
C TYR A 37 31.49 24.21 59.65
N GLU A 38 31.78 23.01 60.15
CA GLU A 38 31.37 22.59 61.50
C GLU A 38 31.97 23.47 62.62
N THR A 39 33.19 24.00 62.41
CA THR A 39 33.91 24.76 63.44
C THR A 39 33.60 26.26 63.40
N VAL A 40 33.54 26.83 62.19
CA VAL A 40 33.46 28.27 61.91
C VAL A 40 32.21 28.60 61.12
N GLY A 41 32.00 27.94 59.97
CA GLY A 41 30.96 28.32 59.01
C GLY A 41 29.55 28.33 59.58
N LYS A 42 29.19 27.33 60.41
CA LYS A 42 27.90 27.29 61.12
C LYS A 42 27.69 28.55 61.97
N LYS A 43 28.67 28.92 62.80
CA LYS A 43 28.56 30.09 63.69
C LYS A 43 28.46 31.42 62.93
N GLU A 44 29.10 31.49 61.77
CA GLU A 44 29.08 32.66 60.89
C GLU A 44 27.87 32.68 59.95
N ASP A 45 26.95 31.72 60.09
CA ASP A 45 25.74 31.61 59.27
C ASP A 45 26.06 31.51 57.77
N ARG A 46 27.15 30.82 57.43
CA ARG A 46 27.55 30.57 56.05
C ARG A 46 26.63 29.54 55.41
N GLN A 47 26.30 29.74 54.13
CA GLN A 47 25.50 28.81 53.34
C GLN A 47 26.30 27.55 53.03
N PRO A 48 25.88 26.36 53.49
CA PRO A 48 26.67 25.14 53.34
C PRO A 48 26.62 24.55 51.93
N CYS A 49 25.47 24.60 51.25
CA CYS A 49 25.33 24.15 49.86
C CYS A 49 24.23 24.93 49.13
N GLU A 50 24.16 24.73 47.82
CA GLU A 50 23.08 25.26 47.00
C GLU A 50 21.72 24.77 47.52
N GLY A 51 20.74 25.66 47.55
CA GLY A 51 19.40 25.38 48.06
C GLY A 51 19.18 25.75 49.53
N PHE A 52 20.19 25.72 50.41
CA PHE A 52 20.00 26.03 51.85
C PHE A 52 20.49 27.43 52.22
N ASP A 53 19.71 28.47 51.94
CA ASP A 53 20.07 29.86 52.29
C ASP A 53 19.67 30.20 53.75
N PRO A 54 20.65 30.46 54.65
CA PRO A 54 20.37 30.84 56.03
C PRO A 54 19.56 32.14 56.13
N GLN A 55 19.75 33.08 55.20
CA GLN A 55 18.94 34.30 55.16
C GLN A 55 17.48 33.97 54.88
N LYS A 56 17.21 33.07 53.93
CA LYS A 56 15.84 32.67 53.60
C LYS A 56 15.16 31.97 54.77
N TYR A 57 15.91 31.12 55.49
CA TYR A 57 15.42 30.48 56.70
C TYR A 57 14.99 31.51 57.77
N ARG A 58 15.77 32.58 57.97
CA ARG A 58 15.42 33.68 58.89
C ARG A 58 14.19 34.46 58.44
N GLU A 59 14.06 34.76 57.14
CA GLU A 59 12.89 35.46 56.59
C GLU A 59 11.59 34.68 56.81
N LEU A 60 11.64 33.36 56.70
CA LEU A 60 10.48 32.48 56.89
C LEU A 60 10.19 32.19 58.37
N ASN A 61 11.17 32.39 59.26
CA ASN A 61 11.06 32.13 60.70
C ASN A 61 11.51 33.37 61.51
N PRO A 62 10.65 34.39 61.67
CA PRO A 62 11.02 35.66 62.29
C PRO A 62 11.54 35.56 63.73
N ASP A 63 11.08 34.55 64.49
CA ASP A 63 11.57 34.24 65.83
C ASP A 63 13.05 33.79 65.82
N VAL A 64 13.45 33.06 64.78
CA VAL A 64 14.85 32.66 64.57
C VAL A 64 15.69 33.86 64.16
N ASP A 65 15.19 34.75 63.29
CA ASP A 65 15.89 35.97 62.90
C ASP A 65 16.23 36.86 64.11
N GLU A 66 15.30 36.98 65.06
CA GLU A 66 15.54 37.67 66.32
C GLU A 66 16.62 36.98 67.17
N ALA A 67 16.58 35.65 67.28
CA ALA A 67 17.59 34.87 68.01
C ALA A 67 19.00 35.01 67.41
N VAL A 68 19.10 35.07 66.07
CA VAL A 68 20.36 35.28 65.32
C VAL A 68 20.90 36.68 65.57
N LYS A 69 20.04 37.72 65.47
CA LYS A 69 20.45 39.12 65.76
C LYS A 69 20.94 39.31 67.19
N ASN A 70 20.37 38.56 68.14
CA ASN A 70 20.78 38.59 69.54
C ASN A 70 22.05 37.75 69.83
N GLY A 71 22.60 37.05 68.83
CA GLY A 71 23.82 36.26 68.95
C GLY A 71 23.66 34.97 69.77
N THR A 72 22.41 34.51 69.96
CA THR A 72 22.11 33.32 70.78
C THR A 72 22.41 32.02 70.03
N ILE A 73 22.11 31.99 68.74
CA ILE A 73 22.30 30.84 67.84
C ILE A 73 22.38 31.35 66.40
N SER A 74 23.13 30.67 65.51
CA SER A 74 23.04 30.93 64.07
C SER A 74 21.80 30.27 63.45
N ALA A 75 21.39 30.70 62.26
CA ALA A 75 20.20 30.18 61.60
C ALA A 75 20.41 28.71 61.20
N THR A 76 21.61 28.38 60.69
CA THR A 76 22.00 26.99 60.37
C THR A 76 22.02 26.08 61.60
N GLN A 77 22.53 26.54 62.75
CA GLN A 77 22.50 25.76 63.99
C GLN A 77 21.09 25.55 64.51
N HIS A 78 20.21 26.54 64.37
CA HIS A 78 18.82 26.40 64.76
C HIS A 78 18.09 25.35 63.91
N LEU A 79 18.28 25.38 62.59
CA LEU A 79 17.67 24.42 61.67
C LEU A 79 18.07 22.97 62.02
N GLU A 80 19.37 22.71 62.21
CA GLU A 80 19.90 21.37 62.54
C GLU A 80 19.44 20.85 63.90
N GLN A 81 19.33 21.73 64.92
CA GLN A 81 19.02 21.31 66.29
C GLN A 81 17.52 21.22 66.58
N PHE A 82 16.73 22.15 66.03
CA PHE A 82 15.33 22.34 66.41
C PHE A 82 14.42 22.45 65.19
N GLY A 83 14.79 23.29 64.22
CA GLY A 83 13.91 23.72 63.14
C GLY A 83 13.26 22.58 62.37
N ASP A 84 14.04 21.58 61.98
CA ASP A 84 13.51 20.44 61.21
C ASP A 84 12.49 19.59 62.00
N LYS A 85 12.76 19.38 63.29
CA LYS A 85 11.86 18.63 64.19
C LYS A 85 10.62 19.42 64.60
N GLU A 86 10.73 20.74 64.60
CA GLU A 86 9.61 21.66 64.83
C GLU A 86 8.76 21.89 63.57
N ALA A 87 9.03 21.16 62.47
CA ALA A 87 8.37 21.35 61.18
C ALA A 87 8.46 22.80 60.65
N ARG A 88 9.56 23.49 60.92
CA ARG A 88 9.80 24.84 60.40
C ARG A 88 10.09 24.77 58.91
N GLU A 89 9.70 25.81 58.17
CA GLU A 89 10.13 25.97 56.79
C GLU A 89 11.65 26.11 56.76
N THR A 90 12.33 25.21 56.04
CA THR A 90 13.79 25.08 56.09
C THR A 90 14.52 26.19 55.33
N GLY A 91 13.81 26.99 54.55
CA GLY A 91 14.41 27.92 53.58
C GLY A 91 15.05 27.20 52.39
N SER A 92 14.86 25.88 52.27
CA SER A 92 15.31 25.11 51.11
C SER A 92 14.42 25.36 49.90
N GLU A 93 15.03 25.71 48.76
CA GLU A 93 14.29 25.83 47.50
C GLU A 93 13.84 24.47 46.94
N PHE A 94 14.52 23.40 47.35
CA PHE A 94 14.24 22.02 46.93
C PHE A 94 13.33 21.27 47.91
N PHE A 95 13.01 21.86 49.07
CA PHE A 95 12.18 21.23 50.09
C PHE A 95 11.29 22.26 50.81
N ASN A 96 9.97 22.14 50.60
CA ASN A 96 8.97 22.93 51.32
C ASN A 96 8.35 22.07 52.43
N THR A 97 8.53 22.47 53.69
CA THR A 97 8.15 21.65 54.84
C THR A 97 6.63 21.49 54.91
N THR A 98 5.88 22.58 54.76
CA THR A 98 4.41 22.59 54.85
C THR A 98 3.79 21.72 53.77
N GLN A 99 4.23 21.87 52.52
CA GLN A 99 3.74 21.08 51.40
C GLN A 99 4.09 19.60 51.59
N TYR A 100 5.33 19.30 51.97
CA TYR A 100 5.76 17.91 52.16
C TYR A 100 4.96 17.21 53.24
N LEU A 101 4.67 17.87 54.37
CA LEU A 101 3.85 17.29 55.43
C LEU A 101 2.36 17.22 55.06
N SER A 102 1.86 18.14 54.24
CA SER A 102 0.50 18.08 53.70
C SER A 102 0.32 16.89 52.75
N ASP A 103 1.31 16.67 51.87
CA ASP A 103 1.31 15.57 50.89
C ASP A 103 1.55 14.21 51.57
N ASN A 104 2.13 14.19 52.77
CA ASN A 104 2.53 12.97 53.49
C ASN A 104 1.99 12.97 54.94
N PRO A 105 0.68 12.72 55.15
CA PRO A 105 0.04 12.80 56.47
C PRO A 105 0.64 11.86 57.52
N ASP A 106 1.15 10.70 57.10
CA ASP A 106 1.82 9.73 57.94
C ASP A 106 3.15 10.27 58.49
N VAL A 107 3.90 10.99 57.66
CA VAL A 107 5.13 11.70 58.05
C VAL A 107 4.80 12.87 58.98
N ALA A 108 3.73 13.62 58.69
CA ALA A 108 3.27 14.70 59.57
C ALA A 108 2.98 14.22 60.99
N GLU A 109 2.40 13.03 61.15
CA GLU A 109 2.18 12.43 62.46
C GLU A 109 3.49 11.98 63.14
N ALA A 110 4.47 11.46 62.40
CA ALA A 110 5.79 11.11 62.96
C ALA A 110 6.57 12.35 63.44
N VAL A 111 6.50 13.46 62.69
CA VAL A 111 7.11 14.75 63.06
C VAL A 111 6.46 15.30 64.32
N LYS A 112 5.12 15.28 64.43
CA LYS A 112 4.40 15.70 65.65
C LYS A 112 4.79 14.89 66.89
N ARG A 113 5.12 13.60 66.74
CA ARG A 113 5.61 12.74 67.82
C ARG A 113 7.10 12.97 68.15
N GLY A 114 7.80 13.79 67.37
CA GLY A 114 9.23 14.07 67.55
C GLY A 114 10.13 12.89 67.17
N GLU A 115 9.63 11.94 66.36
CA GLU A 115 10.34 10.73 65.97
C GLU A 115 11.42 11.01 64.91
N ILE A 116 11.15 11.93 63.99
CA ILE A 116 12.04 12.35 62.90
C ILE A 116 11.68 13.79 62.47
N GLY A 117 12.64 14.53 61.92
CA GLY A 117 12.36 15.82 61.27
C GLY A 117 11.80 15.64 59.85
N ALA A 118 11.15 16.67 59.30
CA ALA A 118 10.51 16.58 57.98
C ALA A 118 11.53 16.43 56.85
N LEU A 119 12.58 17.26 56.85
CA LEU A 119 13.70 17.20 55.91
C LEU A 119 14.54 15.94 56.15
N GLU A 120 14.79 15.57 57.41
CA GLU A 120 15.47 14.31 57.73
C GLU A 120 14.71 13.10 57.15
N HIS A 121 13.38 13.09 57.24
CA HIS A 121 12.57 12.05 56.61
C HIS A 121 12.69 12.07 55.09
N ALA A 122 12.59 13.23 54.45
CA ALA A 122 12.68 13.36 53.00
C ALA A 122 14.03 12.89 52.44
N ILE A 123 15.13 13.18 53.15
CA ILE A 123 16.47 12.77 52.76
C ILE A 123 16.67 11.27 52.97
N ILE A 124 16.23 10.70 54.09
CA ILE A 124 16.55 9.29 54.42
C ILE A 124 15.59 8.30 53.76
N TYR A 125 14.30 8.62 53.77
CA TYR A 125 13.22 7.69 53.39
C TYR A 125 12.42 8.21 52.20
N GLY A 126 12.00 9.47 52.24
CA GLY A 126 11.06 10.04 51.27
C GLY A 126 11.54 10.01 49.82
N SER A 127 12.84 10.08 49.60
CA SER A 127 13.43 10.03 48.24
C SER A 127 13.72 8.61 47.74
N ASN A 128 13.56 7.59 48.59
CA ASN A 128 13.68 6.17 48.23
C ASN A 128 12.33 5.44 48.20
N GLU A 129 11.30 5.98 48.85
CA GLU A 129 9.94 5.47 48.74
C GLU A 129 9.39 5.87 47.37
N THR A 130 9.00 4.88 46.58
CA THR A 130 8.69 4.95 45.13
C THR A 130 7.53 5.87 44.74
N TYR A 131 6.93 6.60 45.68
CA TYR A 131 5.65 7.29 45.52
C TYR A 131 5.60 8.67 46.20
N ARG A 132 6.74 9.25 46.59
CA ARG A 132 6.75 10.55 47.30
C ARG A 132 7.51 11.60 46.52
N THR A 133 6.77 12.51 45.91
CA THR A 133 7.33 13.70 45.27
C THR A 133 7.70 14.74 46.33
N ILE A 134 8.95 15.22 46.28
CA ILE A 134 9.51 16.14 47.28
C ILE A 134 9.06 17.58 46.98
N ASN A 135 9.27 18.04 45.74
CA ASN A 135 8.81 19.33 45.22
C ASN A 135 8.86 19.32 43.69
N VAL A 136 8.24 20.30 43.01
CA VAL A 136 8.31 20.50 41.56
C VAL A 136 9.73 20.69 41.02
N PHE A 137 10.67 21.09 41.88
CA PHE A 137 12.09 21.22 41.52
C PHE A 137 12.90 19.95 41.79
N PHE A 138 12.31 18.87 42.30
CA PHE A 138 13.02 17.62 42.55
C PHE A 138 12.10 16.40 42.48
N SER A 139 12.30 15.57 41.45
CA SER A 139 11.65 14.27 41.31
C SER A 139 12.69 13.15 41.44
N SER A 140 12.56 12.33 42.48
CA SER A 140 13.46 11.20 42.73
C SER A 140 13.46 10.20 41.57
N GLU A 141 12.29 9.92 41.00
CA GLU A 141 12.13 8.98 39.88
C GLU A 141 12.81 9.51 38.62
N TYR A 142 12.52 10.77 38.25
CA TYR A 142 13.16 11.40 37.11
C TYR A 142 14.68 11.44 37.28
N TYR A 143 15.16 11.93 38.43
CA TYR A 143 16.59 12.08 38.72
C TYR A 143 17.33 10.75 38.68
N LEU A 144 16.73 9.68 39.21
CA LEU A 144 17.28 8.32 39.10
C LEU A 144 17.28 7.82 37.65
N SER A 145 16.25 8.13 36.88
CA SER A 145 16.11 7.66 35.50
C SER A 145 17.13 8.32 34.55
N THR A 146 17.51 9.57 34.82
CA THR A 146 18.45 10.34 33.99
C THR A 146 19.89 10.24 34.47
N ASN A 147 20.13 9.83 35.73
CA ASN A 147 21.46 9.77 36.32
C ASN A 147 21.83 8.39 36.87
N VAL A 148 22.33 7.51 35.99
CA VAL A 148 22.81 6.16 36.37
C VAL A 148 23.88 6.22 37.48
N LYS A 149 24.70 7.28 37.53
CA LYS A 149 25.69 7.51 38.60
C LYS A 149 25.06 7.60 40.00
N VAL A 150 23.86 8.15 40.11
CA VAL A 150 23.11 8.28 41.37
C VAL A 150 22.65 6.91 41.85
N GLN A 151 22.11 6.09 40.93
CA GLN A 151 21.70 4.72 41.23
C GLN A 151 22.87 3.89 41.78
N GLN A 152 24.05 4.02 41.15
CA GLN A 152 25.26 3.32 41.58
C GLN A 152 25.75 3.79 42.95
N ALA A 153 25.67 5.08 43.26
CA ALA A 153 26.09 5.63 44.55
C ALA A 153 25.19 5.12 45.70
N ILE A 154 23.89 5.02 45.46
CA ILE A 154 22.92 4.45 46.42
C ILE A 154 23.20 2.96 46.63
N GLN A 155 23.40 2.19 45.55
CA GLN A 155 23.70 0.75 45.64
C GLN A 155 25.00 0.44 46.40
N LYS A 156 26.00 1.32 46.29
CA LYS A 156 27.27 1.21 47.05
C LYS A 156 27.14 1.69 48.51
N GLY A 157 26.01 2.28 48.89
CA GLY A 157 25.81 2.88 50.21
C GLY A 157 26.63 4.15 50.44
N GLU A 158 27.06 4.83 49.37
CA GLU A 158 27.80 6.11 49.47
C GLU A 158 26.88 7.27 49.88
N VAL A 159 25.61 7.19 49.45
CA VAL A 159 24.51 8.08 49.82
C VAL A 159 23.30 7.24 50.16
N ALA A 160 22.43 7.77 51.04
CA ALA A 160 21.18 7.11 51.39
C ALA A 160 20.14 7.27 50.29
N SER A 161 20.14 8.35 49.51
CA SER A 161 19.06 8.65 48.58
C SER A 161 19.42 9.59 47.41
N PRO A 162 18.55 9.70 46.39
CA PRO A 162 18.75 10.64 45.28
C PRO A 162 18.83 12.10 45.74
N LEU A 163 17.97 12.50 46.69
CA LEU A 163 17.98 13.87 47.22
C LEU A 163 19.29 14.18 47.96
N GLN A 164 19.80 13.20 48.74
CA GLN A 164 21.10 13.37 49.38
C GLN A 164 22.22 13.53 48.35
N TYR A 165 22.21 12.74 47.29
CA TYR A 165 23.21 12.87 46.23
C TYR A 165 23.15 14.26 45.58
N PHE A 166 21.95 14.76 45.29
CA PHE A 166 21.77 16.06 44.65
C PHE A 166 22.33 17.20 45.50
N PHE A 167 22.05 17.21 46.81
CA PHE A 167 22.63 18.21 47.73
C PHE A 167 24.15 18.09 47.88
N GLN A 168 24.69 16.87 47.81
CA GLN A 168 26.12 16.62 47.97
C GLN A 168 26.93 16.91 46.71
N LYS A 169 26.35 16.72 45.52
CA LYS A 169 27.07 16.73 44.24
C LYS A 169 26.24 17.28 43.09
N GLY A 170 25.00 16.79 42.93
CA GLY A 170 24.20 17.04 41.73
C GLY A 170 23.96 18.52 41.42
N ALA A 171 23.71 19.35 42.44
CA ALA A 171 23.48 20.78 42.25
C ALA A 171 24.68 21.50 41.60
N SER A 172 25.92 21.08 41.89
CA SER A 172 27.13 21.70 41.34
C SER A 172 27.73 20.95 40.15
N GLU A 173 27.16 19.79 39.80
CA GLU A 173 27.50 18.99 38.61
C GLU A 173 26.62 19.33 37.41
N ASP A 174 25.72 20.31 37.54
CA ASP A 174 24.73 20.67 36.53
C ASP A 174 23.74 19.53 36.22
N ASP A 175 23.40 18.73 37.24
CA ASP A 175 22.36 17.73 37.00
C ASP A 175 20.99 18.39 37.09
N VAL A 176 20.10 18.08 36.14
CA VAL A 176 18.69 18.49 36.17
C VAL A 176 17.88 17.48 37.02
N PRO A 177 17.32 17.89 38.16
CA PRO A 177 16.60 17.00 39.08
C PRO A 177 15.10 16.91 38.83
N THR A 178 14.57 17.52 37.76
CA THR A 178 13.13 17.67 37.55
C THR A 178 12.75 17.48 36.08
N PRO A 179 11.64 16.78 35.78
CA PRO A 179 11.15 16.63 34.40
C PRO A 179 10.61 17.94 33.82
N TYR A 180 10.35 18.93 34.67
CA TYR A 180 9.84 20.22 34.24
C TYR A 180 10.85 21.06 33.47
N PHE A 181 12.15 20.82 33.60
CA PHE A 181 13.17 21.64 32.94
C PHE A 181 13.85 20.88 31.80
N ASP A 182 13.72 21.40 30.59
CA ASP A 182 14.43 20.92 29.40
C ASP A 182 15.64 21.83 29.18
N GLU A 183 16.82 21.34 29.57
CA GLU A 183 18.06 22.11 29.50
C GLU A 183 18.44 22.50 28.06
N ASP A 184 18.30 21.57 27.11
CA ASP A 184 18.64 21.80 25.72
C ASP A 184 17.74 22.89 25.14
N TYR A 185 16.43 22.78 25.33
CA TYR A 185 15.47 23.80 24.89
C TYR A 185 15.69 25.15 25.58
N TYR A 186 16.03 25.14 26.88
CA TYR A 186 16.31 26.38 27.60
C TYR A 186 17.52 27.11 27.01
N LEU A 187 18.60 26.38 26.69
CA LEU A 187 19.80 26.95 26.10
C LEU A 187 19.61 27.37 24.64
N GLU A 188 18.78 26.67 23.87
CA GLU A 188 18.37 27.06 22.52
C GLU A 188 17.57 28.37 22.55
N SER A 189 16.62 28.48 23.47
CA SER A 189 15.73 29.65 23.59
C SER A 189 16.40 30.85 24.25
N ASN A 190 17.50 30.64 24.99
CA ASN A 190 18.20 31.67 25.75
C ASN A 190 19.72 31.66 25.45
N PRO A 191 20.14 32.07 24.23
CA PRO A 191 21.55 32.08 23.84
C PRO A 191 22.41 33.01 24.72
N ASP A 192 21.80 34.03 25.34
CA ASP A 192 22.42 34.91 26.33
C ASP A 192 22.88 34.13 27.57
N VAL A 193 22.07 33.20 28.06
CA VAL A 193 22.40 32.35 29.20
C VAL A 193 23.55 31.39 28.84
N LYS A 194 23.48 30.79 27.65
CA LYS A 194 24.53 29.90 27.14
C LYS A 194 25.90 30.60 27.08
N GLU A 195 25.92 31.86 26.66
CA GLU A 195 27.15 32.65 26.61
C GLU A 195 27.74 32.89 28.01
N GLU A 196 26.89 33.21 29.00
CA GLU A 196 27.33 33.48 30.37
C GLU A 196 27.77 32.23 31.14
N ILE A 197 27.20 31.05 30.83
CA ILE A 197 27.70 29.75 31.30
C ILE A 197 29.11 29.50 30.74
N ASN A 198 29.33 29.72 29.44
CA ASN A 198 30.65 29.55 28.82
C ASN A 198 31.72 30.49 29.41
N LYS A 199 31.33 31.67 29.90
CA LYS A 199 32.21 32.60 30.63
C LYS A 199 32.45 32.21 32.09
N GLY A 200 31.70 31.25 32.62
CA GLY A 200 31.74 30.83 34.03
C GLY A 200 31.07 31.82 35.00
N ASN A 201 30.22 32.72 34.49
CA ASN A 201 29.48 33.68 35.31
C ASN A 201 28.19 33.08 35.88
N ILE A 202 27.65 32.07 35.21
CA ILE A 202 26.49 31.28 35.63
C ILE A 202 26.97 29.83 35.84
N VAL A 203 26.50 29.21 36.92
CA VAL A 203 26.89 27.84 37.29
C VAL A 203 26.28 26.82 36.33
N SER A 204 25.01 27.00 35.97
CA SER A 204 24.25 26.12 35.08
C SER A 204 23.01 26.76 34.48
N ALA A 205 22.48 26.14 33.42
CA ALA A 205 21.20 26.52 32.82
C ALA A 205 20.06 26.39 33.84
N PHE A 206 20.02 25.27 34.56
CA PHE A 206 19.02 25.01 35.59
C PHE A 206 19.09 26.03 36.74
N ALA A 207 20.28 26.37 37.23
CA ALA A 207 20.43 27.39 38.27
C ALA A 207 19.98 28.77 37.78
N HIS A 208 20.29 29.15 36.54
CA HIS A 208 19.82 30.41 35.98
C HIS A 208 18.29 30.46 35.90
N TRP A 209 17.67 29.40 35.37
CA TRP A 209 16.22 29.32 35.26
C TRP A 209 15.53 29.51 36.60
N ARG A 210 15.95 28.77 37.63
CA ARG A 210 15.36 28.88 38.98
C ARG A 210 15.55 30.26 39.59
N ASN A 211 16.74 30.85 39.46
CA ASN A 211 17.09 32.09 40.15
C ASN A 211 16.51 33.34 39.46
N SER A 212 16.42 33.32 38.12
CA SER A 212 16.06 34.49 37.30
C SER A 212 15.03 34.15 36.22
N GLY A 213 15.21 33.05 35.48
CA GLY A 213 14.34 32.69 34.35
C GLY A 213 12.85 32.58 34.67
N LEU A 214 12.49 32.04 35.85
CA LEU A 214 11.10 31.95 36.32
C LEU A 214 10.42 33.33 36.45
N LYS A 215 11.16 34.34 36.94
CA LYS A 215 10.64 35.70 37.12
C LYS A 215 10.62 36.47 35.81
N GLU A 216 11.57 36.17 34.93
CA GLU A 216 11.65 36.73 33.58
C GLU A 216 10.59 36.15 32.63
N GLY A 217 9.92 35.05 33.03
CA GLY A 217 8.95 34.36 32.18
C GLY A 217 9.61 33.64 31.00
N ARG A 218 10.86 33.19 31.16
CA ARG A 218 11.58 32.47 30.10
C ARG A 218 10.97 31.08 29.91
N GLU A 219 10.79 30.69 28.65
CA GLU A 219 10.39 29.34 28.26
C GLU A 219 11.41 28.33 28.79
N PHE A 220 10.92 27.19 29.32
CA PHE A 220 11.72 26.28 30.14
C PHE A 220 11.51 24.80 29.86
N ASN A 221 10.49 24.47 29.08
CA ASN A 221 10.23 23.13 28.61
C ASN A 221 9.57 23.20 27.25
N ARG A 222 9.99 22.38 26.29
CA ARG A 222 9.44 22.42 24.94
C ARG A 222 7.95 22.10 24.88
N ALA A 223 7.45 21.29 25.80
CA ALA A 223 6.03 20.93 25.88
C ALA A 223 5.13 22.05 26.44
N ILE A 224 5.72 23.10 27.02
CA ILE A 224 4.99 24.19 27.66
C ILE A 224 5.31 25.48 26.90
N SER A 225 4.29 26.30 26.66
CA SER A 225 4.46 27.65 26.14
C SER A 225 3.89 28.62 27.16
N ILE A 226 4.77 29.34 27.88
CA ILE A 226 4.34 30.41 28.79
C ILE A 226 3.57 31.47 28.00
N ALA A 227 4.04 31.82 26.81
CA ALA A 227 3.40 32.82 25.97
C ALA A 227 1.93 32.44 25.65
N GLU A 228 1.68 31.23 25.18
CA GLU A 228 0.32 30.74 24.89
C GLU A 228 -0.51 30.64 26.17
N TYR A 229 0.07 30.10 27.24
CA TYR A 229 -0.62 29.93 28.51
C TYR A 229 -1.16 31.26 29.04
N LEU A 230 -0.34 32.31 29.02
CA LEU A 230 -0.72 33.65 29.47
C LEU A 230 -1.64 34.36 28.48
N GLN A 231 -1.53 34.08 27.18
CA GLN A 231 -2.43 34.62 26.17
C GLN A 231 -3.87 34.14 26.38
N VAL A 232 -4.04 32.84 26.68
CA VAL A 232 -5.35 32.21 26.89
C VAL A 232 -5.89 32.46 28.29
N ASN A 233 -5.03 32.46 29.32
CA ASN A 233 -5.41 32.65 30.72
C ASN A 233 -5.11 34.08 31.20
N GLN A 234 -5.94 35.04 30.76
CA GLN A 234 -5.74 36.47 31.01
C GLN A 234 -5.66 36.84 32.51
N ASP A 235 -6.42 36.15 33.36
CA ASP A 235 -6.39 36.32 34.82
C ASP A 235 -5.03 35.94 35.41
N VAL A 236 -4.41 34.88 34.87
CA VAL A 236 -3.05 34.47 35.24
C VAL A 236 -2.02 35.48 34.73
N ALA A 237 -2.18 35.99 33.50
CA ALA A 237 -1.31 37.03 32.97
C ALA A 237 -1.30 38.30 33.85
N GLU A 238 -2.46 38.71 34.36
CA GLU A 238 -2.57 39.82 35.32
C GLU A 238 -1.84 39.52 36.63
N ALA A 239 -2.00 38.31 37.18
CA ALA A 239 -1.32 37.89 38.41
C ALA A 239 0.20 37.80 38.25
N VAL A 240 0.69 37.30 37.11
CA VAL A 240 2.12 37.28 36.76
C VAL A 240 2.68 38.69 36.64
N LYS A 241 1.95 39.58 35.95
CA LYS A 241 2.34 41.00 35.83
C LYS A 241 2.34 41.73 37.18
N ALA A 242 1.46 41.36 38.09
CA ALA A 242 1.43 41.89 39.46
C ALA A 242 2.55 41.33 40.36
N GLY A 243 3.29 40.31 39.89
CA GLY A 243 4.33 39.64 40.66
C GLY A 243 3.80 38.80 41.82
N THR A 244 2.51 38.44 41.80
CA THR A 244 1.88 37.65 42.88
C THR A 244 2.10 36.15 42.71
N ILE A 245 2.35 35.69 41.48
CA ILE A 245 2.65 34.29 41.14
C ILE A 245 3.45 34.25 39.83
N THR A 246 4.31 33.26 39.64
CA THR A 246 4.94 33.00 38.33
C THR A 246 4.07 32.11 37.44
N ALA A 247 4.24 32.17 36.12
CA ALA A 247 3.51 31.29 35.20
C ALA A 247 3.76 29.80 35.50
N PHE A 248 5.01 29.45 35.80
CA PHE A 248 5.41 28.11 36.23
C PHE A 248 4.67 27.65 37.49
N GLU A 249 4.60 28.50 38.54
CA GLU A 249 3.89 28.16 39.77
C GLU A 249 2.40 27.96 39.51
N HIS A 250 1.79 28.75 38.61
CA HIS A 250 0.39 28.59 38.28
C HIS A 250 0.12 27.29 37.49
N ILE A 251 0.93 27.02 36.48
CA ILE A 251 0.86 25.79 35.65
C ILE A 251 0.97 24.56 36.54
N THR A 252 1.99 24.50 37.39
CA THR A 252 2.28 23.30 38.18
C THR A 252 1.35 23.08 39.37
N LYS A 253 0.71 24.13 39.91
CA LYS A 253 -0.16 24.02 41.10
C LYS A 253 -1.66 24.04 40.80
N TYR A 254 -2.10 24.91 39.89
CA TYR A 254 -3.52 25.24 39.76
C TYR A 254 -4.11 24.80 38.43
N ALA A 255 -3.33 24.86 37.34
CA ALA A 255 -3.86 24.66 35.99
C ALA A 255 -4.59 23.33 35.80
N PHE A 256 -4.13 22.25 36.43
CA PHE A 256 -4.78 20.94 36.36
C PHE A 256 -6.07 20.84 37.17
N GLN A 257 -6.09 21.43 38.37
CA GLN A 257 -7.29 21.47 39.23
C GLN A 257 -8.39 22.30 38.56
N GLU A 258 -7.98 23.35 37.85
CA GLU A 258 -8.86 24.27 37.14
C GLU A 258 -9.13 23.84 35.69
N GLN A 259 -8.61 22.70 35.25
CA GLN A 259 -8.74 22.17 33.87
C GLN A 259 -8.37 23.20 32.79
N ARG A 260 -7.33 23.98 33.04
CA ARG A 260 -6.85 24.99 32.11
C ARG A 260 -6.03 24.38 30.99
N PHE A 261 -6.24 24.89 29.79
CA PHE A 261 -5.34 24.72 28.67
C PHE A 261 -3.94 25.21 29.03
N ILE A 262 -2.91 24.39 28.79
CA ILE A 262 -1.50 24.70 29.09
C ILE A 262 -0.81 25.28 27.87
N SER A 263 -0.77 24.52 26.79
CA SER A 263 -0.16 24.90 25.52
C SER A 263 -0.78 24.08 24.41
N THR A 264 -0.56 24.50 23.17
CA THR A 264 -0.90 23.71 21.97
C THR A 264 -0.12 22.40 21.90
N ARG A 265 0.93 22.26 22.72
CA ARG A 265 1.80 21.09 22.78
C ARG A 265 1.43 20.10 23.87
N PHE A 266 0.56 20.49 24.80
CA PHE A 266 0.09 19.64 25.88
C PHE A 266 -1.29 20.08 26.39
N GLU A 267 -2.34 19.35 25.99
CA GLU A 267 -3.69 19.52 26.53
C GLU A 267 -3.99 18.50 27.65
N PRO A 268 -4.13 18.93 28.93
CA PRO A 268 -4.16 18.00 30.06
C PRO A 268 -5.37 17.06 30.08
N LYS A 269 -6.51 17.52 29.54
CA LYS A 269 -7.72 16.71 29.47
C LYS A 269 -7.55 15.58 28.44
N LEU A 270 -7.05 15.93 27.26
CA LEU A 270 -6.80 14.98 26.18
C LEU A 270 -5.76 13.93 26.58
N TYR A 271 -4.67 14.34 27.24
CA TYR A 271 -3.67 13.38 27.76
C TYR A 271 -4.28 12.36 28.74
N ARG A 272 -5.16 12.81 29.65
CA ARG A 272 -5.88 11.92 30.58
C ARG A 272 -6.83 10.96 29.87
N ASP A 273 -7.54 11.43 28.86
CA ASP A 273 -8.51 10.63 28.11
C ASP A 273 -7.83 9.51 27.30
N LEU A 274 -6.63 9.79 26.76
CA LEU A 274 -5.83 8.83 25.98
C LEU A 274 -5.01 7.85 26.84
N ASN A 275 -4.68 8.22 28.07
CA ASN A 275 -3.78 7.43 28.94
C ASN A 275 -4.50 7.11 30.27
N PRO A 276 -5.33 6.05 30.32
CA PRO A 276 -6.13 5.72 31.51
C PRO A 276 -5.27 5.39 32.75
N GLU A 277 -4.02 4.98 32.56
CA GLU A 277 -3.05 4.77 33.64
C GLU A 277 -2.63 6.06 34.35
N VAL A 278 -2.89 7.24 33.75
CA VAL A 278 -2.66 8.54 34.41
C VAL A 278 -3.37 8.57 35.75
N GLU A 279 -4.64 8.19 35.81
CA GLU A 279 -5.40 8.22 37.06
C GLU A 279 -4.82 7.28 38.11
N ASP A 280 -4.37 6.10 37.70
CA ASP A 280 -3.79 5.12 38.62
C ASP A 280 -2.46 5.60 39.20
N ASP A 281 -1.60 6.22 38.39
CA ASP A 281 -0.32 6.77 38.82
C ASP A 281 -0.50 8.02 39.71
N LEU A 282 -1.47 8.89 39.38
CA LEU A 282 -1.85 10.02 40.22
C LEU A 282 -2.41 9.56 41.58
N ASN A 283 -3.29 8.56 41.59
CA ASN A 283 -3.87 8.00 42.82
C ASN A 283 -2.81 7.31 43.71
N LYS A 284 -1.78 6.72 43.10
CA LYS A 284 -0.63 6.16 43.83
C LYS A 284 0.35 7.22 44.32
N GLY A 285 0.21 8.48 43.89
CA GLY A 285 1.12 9.58 44.23
C GLY A 285 2.46 9.54 43.49
N VAL A 286 2.56 8.74 42.41
CA VAL A 286 3.76 8.64 41.56
C VAL A 286 4.07 10.00 40.93
N TYR A 287 3.04 10.64 40.39
CA TYR A 287 3.11 11.97 39.78
C TYR A 287 2.09 12.92 40.42
N LYS A 288 2.37 14.23 40.52
CA LYS A 288 1.43 15.18 41.12
C LYS A 288 0.30 15.59 40.18
N ASN A 289 0.57 15.57 38.88
CA ASN A 289 -0.37 15.99 37.86
C ASN A 289 -0.05 15.30 36.52
N PRO A 290 -0.99 15.30 35.56
CA PRO A 290 -0.80 14.66 34.27
C PRO A 290 0.41 15.20 33.49
N LEU A 291 0.74 16.49 33.64
CA LEU A 291 1.93 17.08 33.01
C LEU A 291 3.22 16.48 33.54
N GLU A 292 3.34 16.24 34.84
CA GLU A 292 4.53 15.62 35.42
C GLU A 292 4.77 14.21 34.89
N GLN A 293 3.69 13.43 34.76
CA GLN A 293 3.76 12.10 34.15
C GLN A 293 4.11 12.19 32.66
N PHE A 294 3.48 13.09 31.93
CA PHE A 294 3.78 13.34 30.53
C PHE A 294 5.25 13.73 30.32
N LEU A 295 5.79 14.64 31.13
CA LEU A 295 7.18 15.05 31.04
C LEU A 295 8.16 13.95 31.48
N ALA A 296 7.76 13.08 32.41
CA ALA A 296 8.59 11.97 32.89
C ALA A 296 8.56 10.73 31.96
N LYS A 297 7.41 10.45 31.34
CA LYS A 297 7.13 9.25 30.53
C LYS A 297 6.75 9.57 29.08
N GLY A 298 5.77 10.45 28.88
CA GLY A 298 5.15 10.76 27.58
C GLY A 298 6.06 11.47 26.56
N GLN A 299 7.03 12.28 26.99
CA GLN A 299 8.02 12.88 26.09
C GLN A 299 8.92 11.85 25.39
N LYS A 300 9.04 10.63 25.91
CA LYS A 300 9.75 9.51 25.25
C LYS A 300 8.88 8.76 24.24
N GLN A 301 7.60 9.12 24.12
CA GLN A 301 6.61 8.50 23.24
C GLN A 301 6.08 9.48 22.16
N GLY A 302 6.73 10.64 21.95
CA GLY A 302 6.42 11.55 20.82
C GLY A 302 5.08 12.29 20.90
N LEU A 303 4.42 12.32 22.06
CA LEU A 303 3.03 12.80 22.12
C LEU A 303 2.93 14.34 22.08
N ILE A 304 2.56 14.91 20.93
CA ILE A 304 1.98 16.26 20.80
C ILE A 304 0.47 16.08 20.64
N ALA A 305 -0.31 16.99 21.22
CA ALA A 305 -1.77 17.01 21.06
C ALA A 305 -2.20 18.46 20.82
N SER A 306 -2.25 18.86 19.55
CA SER A 306 -2.58 20.24 19.12
C SER A 306 -3.92 20.29 18.42
N SER A 307 -4.59 21.44 18.51
CA SER A 307 -5.96 21.66 18.03
C SER A 307 -6.08 22.75 16.95
N GLN A 308 -4.99 23.20 16.29
CA GLN A 308 -5.07 24.08 15.11
C GLN A 308 -3.71 24.31 14.41
N THR A 309 -3.61 23.92 13.14
CA THR A 309 -2.66 24.38 12.09
C THR A 309 -1.15 24.41 12.40
N THR A 310 -0.44 23.46 11.77
CA THR A 310 0.97 23.49 11.30
C THR A 310 2.01 24.15 12.22
N LEU A 311 2.62 23.36 13.10
CA LEU A 311 4.03 23.48 13.53
C LEU A 311 4.45 22.14 14.14
N THR A 312 4.75 21.16 13.29
CA THR A 312 5.45 19.93 13.69
C THR A 312 6.96 20.09 13.53
N SER A 313 7.68 19.13 14.06
CA SER A 313 9.14 19.12 14.07
C SER A 313 9.66 18.17 12.98
N GLU A 314 10.98 18.00 12.88
CA GLU A 314 11.60 16.94 12.07
C GLU A 314 11.71 15.64 12.91
N ARG A 315 10.71 15.36 13.75
CA ARG A 315 10.67 14.21 14.67
C ARG A 315 9.28 13.59 14.61
N ASP A 316 9.23 12.30 14.92
CA ASP A 316 8.03 11.49 15.08
C ASP A 316 6.97 12.19 15.97
N ASP A 317 5.87 12.62 15.36
CA ASP A 317 4.80 13.44 15.91
C ASP A 317 3.42 12.72 15.87
N LEU A 318 2.51 13.06 16.79
CA LEU A 318 1.09 12.66 16.75
C LEU A 318 0.23 13.89 16.46
N ILE A 319 -0.63 13.82 15.45
CA ILE A 319 -1.49 14.91 14.98
C ILE A 319 -2.92 14.39 14.84
N LEU A 320 -3.87 15.02 15.53
CA LEU A 320 -5.29 14.65 15.48
C LEU A 320 -6.12 15.88 15.09
N GLY A 321 -6.90 15.73 14.03
CA GLY A 321 -7.88 16.68 13.55
C GLY A 321 -9.14 16.70 14.41
N LYS A 322 -10.12 17.46 13.96
CA LYS A 322 -11.41 17.70 14.58
C LYS A 322 -12.50 17.18 13.64
N ALA A 323 -13.74 17.24 14.12
CA ALA A 323 -14.89 16.94 13.27
C ALA A 323 -15.30 18.15 12.38
N ILE A 324 -14.34 18.80 11.74
CA ILE A 324 -14.47 19.85 10.74
C ILE A 324 -13.29 19.75 9.76
N ALA A 325 -13.41 20.34 8.57
CA ALA A 325 -12.29 20.50 7.64
C ALA A 325 -11.03 21.11 8.29
N ASP A 326 -9.94 20.36 8.25
CA ASP A 326 -8.64 20.65 8.84
C ASP A 326 -7.51 20.68 7.78
N ASN A 327 -6.36 21.21 8.17
CA ASN A 327 -5.14 21.22 7.36
C ASN A 327 -3.95 20.85 8.23
N LEU A 328 -3.52 19.60 8.12
CA LEU A 328 -2.56 18.87 8.94
C LEU A 328 -1.30 18.55 8.12
N ASP A 329 -0.13 18.64 8.74
CA ASP A 329 1.16 18.41 8.09
C ASP A 329 2.15 17.93 9.16
N GLY A 330 2.70 16.71 9.02
CA GLY A 330 3.67 16.11 9.92
C GLY A 330 5.12 16.54 9.67
N LEU A 331 5.41 17.08 8.49
CA LEU A 331 6.72 17.58 8.06
C LEU A 331 7.80 16.50 7.97
N GLY A 332 8.40 16.07 9.08
CA GLY A 332 9.43 15.04 9.02
C GLY A 332 9.57 14.28 10.33
N GLY A 333 10.04 13.04 10.27
CA GLY A 333 9.85 12.07 11.34
C GLY A 333 8.88 10.97 10.91
N ASN A 334 8.71 9.94 11.74
CA ASN A 334 7.70 8.91 11.53
C ASN A 334 6.45 9.28 12.34
N ASP A 335 5.46 9.83 11.67
CA ASP A 335 4.33 10.52 12.28
C ASP A 335 3.07 9.65 12.31
N LEU A 336 2.13 10.01 13.19
CA LEU A 336 0.77 9.49 13.19
C LEU A 336 -0.18 10.68 13.03
N VAL A 337 -0.85 10.79 11.88
CA VAL A 337 -1.70 11.94 11.51
C VAL A 337 -3.11 11.46 11.22
N SER A 338 -4.15 12.05 11.82
CA SER A 338 -5.56 11.69 11.58
C SER A 338 -6.41 12.94 11.37
N GLY A 339 -7.25 12.96 10.32
CA GLY A 339 -8.19 14.04 9.97
C GLY A 339 -9.45 14.08 10.86
N SER A 340 -9.93 12.91 11.30
CA SER A 340 -11.18 12.70 12.05
C SER A 340 -12.47 12.81 11.24
N LYS A 341 -13.07 13.99 11.07
CA LYS A 341 -14.28 14.10 10.24
C LYS A 341 -14.32 15.44 9.53
N GLY A 342 -14.89 15.45 8.33
CA GLY A 342 -14.99 16.62 7.47
C GLY A 342 -13.89 16.57 6.42
N ASP A 343 -14.02 17.42 5.40
CA ASP A 343 -13.15 17.39 4.22
C ASP A 343 -11.76 17.97 4.57
N ASP A 344 -10.80 17.09 4.85
CA ASP A 344 -9.51 17.39 5.44
C ASP A 344 -8.36 17.43 4.41
N ASN A 345 -7.29 18.14 4.74
CA ASN A 345 -6.02 18.06 4.03
C ASN A 345 -4.96 17.57 5.00
N VAL A 346 -4.52 16.32 4.83
CA VAL A 346 -3.71 15.58 5.78
C VAL A 346 -2.40 15.15 5.12
N LYS A 347 -1.26 15.48 5.72
CA LYS A 347 0.06 15.10 5.20
C LYS A 347 0.94 14.48 6.28
N GLY A 348 1.58 13.35 5.95
CA GLY A 348 2.64 12.74 6.74
C GLY A 348 3.90 13.58 6.70
N GLY A 349 4.54 13.69 5.54
CA GLY A 349 5.76 14.47 5.37
C GLY A 349 6.93 13.60 4.97
N ALA A 350 8.04 13.64 5.70
CA ALA A 350 9.24 12.87 5.41
C ALA A 350 9.56 11.89 6.55
N GLY A 351 9.45 10.60 6.29
CA GLY A 351 9.65 9.50 7.23
C GLY A 351 8.60 8.44 6.95
N ASN A 352 8.51 7.42 7.80
CA ASN A 352 7.53 6.34 7.63
C ASN A 352 6.29 6.64 8.47
N ASP A 353 5.29 7.23 7.85
CA ASP A 353 4.15 7.84 8.50
C ASP A 353 2.93 6.91 8.51
N HIS A 354 2.03 7.17 9.45
CA HIS A 354 0.71 6.56 9.54
C HIS A 354 -0.32 7.68 9.40
N VAL A 355 -1.01 7.75 8.27
CA VAL A 355 -1.86 8.89 7.90
C VAL A 355 -3.30 8.43 7.66
N PHE A 356 -4.28 9.10 8.27
CA PHE A 356 -5.70 8.76 8.19
C PHE A 356 -6.51 10.01 7.80
N GLY A 357 -7.31 9.97 6.74
CA GLY A 357 -8.35 10.98 6.45
C GLY A 357 -9.55 10.85 7.39
N ASP A 358 -9.94 9.59 7.66
CA ASP A 358 -11.07 9.15 8.47
C ASP A 358 -12.44 9.34 7.81
N GLY A 359 -12.95 10.56 7.63
CA GLY A 359 -14.20 10.63 6.86
C GLY A 359 -14.72 12.00 6.54
N GLY A 360 -15.22 12.16 5.34
CA GLY A 360 -15.20 13.43 4.61
C GLY A 360 -14.59 13.15 3.25
N ASP A 361 -14.65 14.12 2.33
CA ASP A 361 -13.93 13.99 1.06
C ASP A 361 -12.52 14.59 1.25
N ASP A 362 -11.53 13.74 1.50
CA ASP A 362 -10.23 14.12 2.04
C ASP A 362 -9.11 14.18 0.98
N LEU A 363 -8.09 15.00 1.24
CA LEU A 363 -6.79 14.95 0.57
C LEU A 363 -5.76 14.40 1.54
N VAL A 364 -5.30 13.17 1.32
CA VAL A 364 -4.38 12.47 2.22
C VAL A 364 -3.07 12.15 1.49
N VAL A 365 -1.95 12.61 2.03
CA VAL A 365 -0.61 12.43 1.43
C VAL A 365 0.34 11.78 2.45
N GLY A 366 0.98 10.67 2.08
CA GLY A 366 2.08 10.05 2.84
C GLY A 366 3.31 10.95 2.83
N GLY A 367 4.03 10.96 1.70
CA GLY A 367 5.17 11.84 1.44
C GLY A 367 6.45 11.08 1.09
N GLU A 368 7.60 11.47 1.64
CA GLU A 368 8.84 10.71 1.45
C GLU A 368 8.98 9.66 2.54
N GLY A 369 9.14 8.38 2.21
CA GLY A 369 9.32 7.27 3.15
C GLY A 369 8.32 6.16 2.89
N ASN A 370 8.30 5.13 3.73
CA ASN A 370 7.39 4.01 3.57
C ASN A 370 6.18 4.21 4.47
N ASP A 371 5.07 4.65 3.90
CA ASP A 371 3.91 5.15 4.61
C ASP A 371 2.76 4.14 4.65
N LEU A 372 1.88 4.32 5.65
CA LEU A 372 0.61 3.64 5.75
C LEU A 372 -0.50 4.68 5.75
N VAL A 373 -1.25 4.76 4.66
CA VAL A 373 -2.23 5.83 4.41
C VAL A 373 -3.63 5.24 4.22
N PHE A 374 -4.61 5.80 4.92
CA PHE A 374 -6.03 5.47 4.80
C PHE A 374 -6.82 6.73 4.43
N GLY A 375 -7.63 6.68 3.37
CA GLY A 375 -8.62 7.71 3.02
C GLY A 375 -9.73 7.74 4.06
N GLY A 376 -10.52 6.67 4.11
CA GLY A 376 -11.62 6.51 5.06
C GLY A 376 -12.97 6.54 4.34
N SER A 377 -13.97 7.21 4.93
CA SER A 377 -15.28 7.30 4.28
C SER A 377 -15.47 8.61 3.52
N GLY A 378 -15.74 8.57 2.23
CA GLY A 378 -15.96 9.73 1.37
C GLY A 378 -15.20 9.57 0.05
N ASP A 379 -15.31 10.53 -0.86
CA ASP A 379 -14.59 10.46 -2.13
C ASP A 379 -13.19 11.09 -1.94
N ASP A 380 -12.18 10.26 -1.67
CA ASP A 380 -10.87 10.71 -1.22
C ASP A 380 -9.82 10.81 -2.34
N LEU A 381 -8.82 11.67 -2.14
CA LEU A 381 -7.57 11.65 -2.91
C LEU A 381 -6.42 11.23 -2.01
N VAL A 382 -5.90 10.02 -2.23
CA VAL A 382 -4.83 9.39 -1.46
C VAL A 382 -3.54 9.33 -2.29
N GLN A 383 -2.41 9.76 -1.74
CA GLN A 383 -1.12 9.79 -2.44
C GLN A 383 0.03 9.32 -1.54
N GLY A 384 0.82 8.34 -2.00
CA GLY A 384 2.00 7.81 -1.29
C GLY A 384 3.25 8.68 -1.44
N ASP A 385 3.52 9.13 -2.67
CA ASP A 385 4.72 9.87 -3.09
C ASP A 385 5.98 9.00 -3.28
N ALA A 386 6.93 8.91 -2.36
CA ALA A 386 8.19 8.21 -2.61
C ALA A 386 8.58 7.26 -1.48
N GLY A 387 8.59 5.97 -1.76
CA GLY A 387 8.94 4.88 -0.85
C GLY A 387 8.05 3.67 -1.11
N ASP A 388 8.17 2.61 -0.32
CA ASP A 388 7.29 1.44 -0.47
C ASP A 388 6.05 1.63 0.43
N ASP A 389 4.95 2.09 -0.14
CA ASP A 389 3.77 2.58 0.58
C ASP A 389 2.62 1.56 0.66
N VAL A 390 1.73 1.75 1.63
CA VAL A 390 0.46 1.02 1.76
C VAL A 390 -0.68 2.02 1.80
N LEU A 391 -1.48 2.07 0.74
CA LEU A 391 -2.55 3.04 0.53
C LEU A 391 -3.92 2.35 0.45
N VAL A 392 -4.90 2.85 1.19
CA VAL A 392 -6.24 2.26 1.30
C VAL A 392 -7.30 3.36 1.18
N GLY A 393 -8.23 3.25 0.23
CA GLY A 393 -9.36 4.19 0.06
C GLY A 393 -10.46 3.97 1.09
N GLU A 394 -10.91 2.73 1.24
CA GLU A 394 -12.04 2.27 2.06
C GLU A 394 -13.42 2.41 1.41
N SER A 395 -14.15 3.52 1.56
CA SER A 395 -15.51 3.62 0.99
C SER A 395 -15.76 4.97 0.34
N GLY A 396 -16.17 4.97 -0.91
CA GLY A 396 -16.38 6.17 -1.73
C GLY A 396 -15.76 5.99 -3.11
N ASP A 397 -15.90 6.97 -4.00
CA ASP A 397 -15.25 6.94 -5.31
C ASP A 397 -13.85 7.58 -5.19
N ASP A 398 -12.83 6.77 -4.91
CA ASP A 398 -11.49 7.24 -4.50
C ASP A 398 -10.50 7.41 -5.66
N VAL A 399 -9.50 8.28 -5.47
CA VAL A 399 -8.33 8.41 -6.35
C VAL A 399 -7.06 8.13 -5.55
N ILE A 400 -6.41 6.99 -5.81
CA ILE A 400 -5.23 6.53 -5.09
C ILE A 400 -4.00 6.54 -6.02
N ARG A 401 -2.88 7.09 -5.56
CA ARG A 401 -1.60 7.13 -6.29
C ARG A 401 -0.45 6.65 -5.42
N GLY A 402 0.23 5.57 -5.81
CA GLY A 402 1.43 5.03 -5.15
C GLY A 402 2.56 6.03 -5.22
N GLY A 403 3.10 6.23 -6.41
CA GLY A 403 4.19 7.16 -6.66
C GLY A 403 5.43 6.41 -7.09
N ALA A 404 6.51 6.46 -6.31
CA ALA A 404 7.74 5.75 -6.64
C ALA A 404 8.12 4.76 -5.53
N GLY A 405 8.23 3.47 -5.83
CA GLY A 405 8.62 2.45 -4.89
C GLY A 405 7.94 1.12 -5.18
N LYS A 406 7.65 0.33 -4.16
CA LYS A 406 6.86 -0.90 -4.29
C LYS A 406 5.63 -0.79 -3.44
N ASP A 407 4.56 -0.36 -4.06
CA ASP A 407 3.38 0.11 -3.35
C ASP A 407 2.31 -0.98 -3.29
N PHE A 408 1.50 -0.92 -2.23
CA PHE A 408 0.26 -1.67 -2.11
C PHE A 408 -0.92 -0.70 -2.10
N LEU A 409 -1.79 -0.79 -3.10
CA LEU A 409 -2.98 0.03 -3.21
C LEU A 409 -4.24 -0.83 -3.08
N TYR A 410 -5.23 -0.37 -2.29
CA TYR A 410 -6.54 -0.97 -2.16
C TYR A 410 -7.64 0.09 -2.24
N GLY A 411 -8.54 0.01 -3.22
CA GLY A 411 -9.63 0.97 -3.45
C GLY A 411 -10.68 0.84 -2.36
N GLY A 412 -11.45 -0.26 -2.39
CA GLY A 412 -12.45 -0.56 -1.38
C GLY A 412 -13.84 -0.70 -1.96
N GLU A 413 -14.82 -0.03 -1.39
CA GLU A 413 -16.17 0.07 -1.94
C GLU A 413 -16.30 1.35 -2.75
N GLY A 414 -16.69 1.27 -4.03
CA GLY A 414 -16.98 2.45 -4.84
C GLY A 414 -16.41 2.34 -6.24
N LYS A 415 -16.38 3.45 -6.98
CA LYS A 415 -15.70 3.50 -8.27
C LYS A 415 -14.36 4.20 -8.10
N ASP A 416 -13.30 3.41 -8.11
CA ASP A 416 -11.98 3.91 -7.76
C ASP A 416 -11.06 4.08 -8.98
N LEU A 417 -10.10 4.99 -8.86
CA LEU A 417 -8.97 5.16 -9.77
C LEU A 417 -7.66 4.93 -9.01
N LEU A 418 -6.99 3.81 -9.29
CA LEU A 418 -5.74 3.43 -8.63
C LEU A 418 -4.58 3.49 -9.63
N ILE A 419 -3.50 4.17 -9.26
CA ILE A 419 -2.30 4.35 -10.09
C ILE A 419 -1.08 3.94 -9.27
N GLY A 420 -0.37 2.88 -9.67
CA GLY A 420 0.85 2.37 -9.03
C GLY A 420 1.98 3.38 -9.13
N GLY A 421 2.53 3.54 -10.33
CA GLY A 421 3.56 4.54 -10.62
C GLY A 421 4.88 3.87 -11.03
N ASP A 422 5.98 4.28 -10.43
CA ASP A 422 7.30 3.68 -10.68
C ASP A 422 7.54 2.53 -9.68
N GLY A 423 7.86 1.34 -10.18
CA GLY A 423 8.32 0.18 -9.41
C GLY A 423 7.31 -0.97 -9.43
N ASN A 424 7.49 -1.97 -8.57
CA ASN A 424 6.71 -3.21 -8.68
C ASN A 424 5.55 -3.19 -7.68
N ASP A 425 4.37 -2.86 -8.15
CA ASP A 425 3.23 -2.52 -7.34
C ASP A 425 2.21 -3.66 -7.25
N LYS A 426 1.41 -3.61 -6.20
CA LYS A 426 0.24 -4.47 -6.04
C LYS A 426 -1.00 -3.62 -5.85
N ILE A 427 -1.92 -3.71 -6.82
CA ILE A 427 -3.11 -2.87 -6.89
C ILE A 427 -4.36 -3.75 -6.79
N VAL A 428 -5.31 -3.35 -5.95
CA VAL A 428 -6.58 -4.08 -5.76
C VAL A 428 -7.74 -3.07 -5.81
N GLY A 429 -8.66 -3.20 -6.77
CA GLY A 429 -9.83 -2.33 -6.92
C GLY A 429 -10.80 -2.51 -5.75
N GLY A 430 -11.49 -3.65 -5.71
CA GLY A 430 -12.39 -3.99 -4.60
C GLY A 430 -13.80 -4.28 -5.10
N GLU A 431 -14.80 -3.63 -4.50
CA GLU A 431 -16.19 -3.66 -4.96
C GLU A 431 -16.50 -2.40 -5.77
N GLY A 432 -16.90 -2.56 -7.03
CA GLY A 432 -17.36 -1.50 -7.91
C GLY A 432 -16.64 -1.51 -9.26
N ASN A 433 -16.83 -0.47 -10.06
CA ASN A 433 -16.32 -0.45 -11.44
C ASN A 433 -15.05 0.40 -11.52
N ASP A 434 -13.91 -0.23 -11.29
CA ASP A 434 -12.65 0.43 -10.99
C ASP A 434 -11.80 0.67 -12.23
N THR A 435 -10.80 1.54 -12.08
CA THR A 435 -9.75 1.74 -13.08
C THR A 435 -8.38 1.62 -12.42
N LEU A 436 -7.61 0.62 -12.80
CA LEU A 436 -6.29 0.31 -12.23
C LEU A 436 -5.21 0.55 -13.28
N VAL A 437 -4.11 1.18 -12.89
CA VAL A 437 -2.97 1.48 -13.76
C VAL A 437 -1.68 1.10 -13.02
N GLY A 438 -0.92 0.13 -13.52
CA GLY A 438 0.40 -0.25 -12.98
C GLY A 438 1.47 0.81 -13.24
N ASP A 439 1.56 1.29 -14.48
CA ASP A 439 2.61 2.20 -14.98
C ASP A 439 3.97 1.50 -15.20
N ASP A 440 5.09 1.86 -14.55
CA ASP A 440 6.42 1.32 -14.86
C ASP A 440 6.82 0.23 -13.84
N GLY A 441 6.93 -1.04 -14.22
CA GLY A 441 7.40 -2.11 -13.33
C GLY A 441 6.83 -3.48 -13.65
N ASP A 442 7.14 -4.50 -12.83
CA ASP A 442 6.43 -5.78 -12.93
C ASP A 442 5.33 -5.79 -11.85
N ASP A 443 4.10 -5.49 -12.25
CA ASP A 443 2.96 -5.18 -11.37
C ASP A 443 1.97 -6.33 -11.22
N VAL A 444 1.15 -6.27 -10.17
CA VAL A 444 0.05 -7.22 -9.94
C VAL A 444 -1.25 -6.47 -9.66
N LEU A 445 -2.21 -6.56 -10.58
CA LEU A 445 -3.50 -5.87 -10.51
C LEU A 445 -4.64 -6.87 -10.27
N PHE A 446 -5.56 -6.54 -9.37
CA PHE A 446 -6.80 -7.29 -9.12
C PHE A 446 -7.98 -6.32 -9.20
N GLY A 447 -8.85 -6.45 -10.21
CA GLY A 447 -10.07 -5.64 -10.36
C GLY A 447 -11.02 -5.85 -9.19
N GLY A 448 -11.58 -7.06 -9.06
CA GLY A 448 -12.43 -7.43 -7.94
C GLY A 448 -13.86 -7.76 -8.39
N ASP A 449 -14.86 -7.19 -7.74
CA ASP A 449 -16.26 -7.33 -8.12
C ASP A 449 -16.70 -6.08 -8.90
N GLY A 450 -17.12 -6.20 -10.16
CA GLY A 450 -17.63 -5.10 -10.98
C GLY A 450 -17.08 -5.15 -12.40
N ASP A 451 -17.43 -4.16 -13.23
CA ASP A 451 -16.88 -4.08 -14.60
C ASP A 451 -15.63 -3.16 -14.58
N ASP A 452 -14.44 -3.75 -14.55
CA ASP A 452 -13.17 -3.05 -14.30
C ASP A 452 -12.39 -2.71 -15.58
N VAL A 453 -11.51 -1.71 -15.48
CA VAL A 453 -10.55 -1.38 -16.54
C VAL A 453 -9.13 -1.39 -15.98
N MET A 454 -8.26 -2.24 -16.52
CA MET A 454 -6.89 -2.41 -16.04
C MET A 454 -5.87 -2.09 -17.12
N TYR A 455 -4.84 -1.34 -16.73
CA TYR A 455 -3.67 -1.05 -17.53
C TYR A 455 -2.44 -1.60 -16.82
N GLY A 456 -1.73 -2.57 -17.41
CA GLY A 456 -0.46 -3.09 -16.86
C GLY A 456 0.59 -1.99 -16.93
N GLY A 457 1.05 -1.70 -18.14
CA GLY A 457 2.02 -0.65 -18.39
C GLY A 457 3.32 -1.25 -18.91
N ALA A 458 4.46 -0.78 -18.43
CA ALA A 458 5.77 -1.21 -18.88
C ALA A 458 6.41 -2.19 -17.90
N GLY A 459 6.51 -3.45 -18.28
CA GLY A 459 7.24 -4.48 -17.55
C GLY A 459 6.52 -5.80 -17.69
N LYS A 460 6.62 -6.70 -16.71
CA LYS A 460 5.93 -8.00 -16.75
C LYS A 460 4.81 -8.05 -15.73
N ASP A 461 3.61 -7.74 -16.18
CA ASP A 461 2.47 -7.52 -15.32
C ASP A 461 1.60 -8.77 -15.19
N THR A 462 0.87 -8.86 -14.08
CA THR A 462 -0.13 -9.91 -13.84
C THR A 462 -1.46 -9.27 -13.47
N LEU A 463 -2.46 -9.39 -14.34
CA LEU A 463 -3.77 -8.74 -14.19
C LEU A 463 -4.86 -9.80 -13.94
N TYR A 464 -5.70 -9.58 -12.94
CA TYR A 464 -6.86 -10.41 -12.60
C TYR A 464 -8.12 -9.56 -12.61
N GLY A 465 -9.07 -9.82 -13.51
CA GLY A 465 -10.33 -9.06 -13.61
C GLY A 465 -11.22 -9.32 -12.40
N GLY A 466 -11.57 -10.59 -12.20
CA GLY A 466 -12.44 -10.99 -11.10
C GLY A 466 -13.85 -11.24 -11.62
N ALA A 467 -14.85 -10.69 -10.93
CA ALA A 467 -16.25 -10.91 -11.25
C ALA A 467 -16.86 -9.70 -11.95
N GLY A 468 -17.20 -9.84 -13.22
CA GLY A 468 -17.88 -8.82 -13.99
C GLY A 468 -17.44 -8.89 -15.42
N LYS A 469 -17.50 -7.76 -16.14
CA LYS A 469 -16.98 -7.65 -17.50
C LYS A 469 -15.82 -6.68 -17.52
N ASP A 470 -14.62 -7.24 -17.57
CA ASP A 470 -13.40 -6.50 -17.37
C ASP A 470 -12.71 -6.19 -18.70
N VAL A 471 -11.93 -5.10 -18.72
CA VAL A 471 -11.18 -4.64 -19.87
C VAL A 471 -9.70 -4.54 -19.51
N PHE A 472 -8.86 -5.25 -20.24
CA PHE A 472 -7.41 -5.27 -20.04
C PHE A 472 -6.71 -4.56 -21.20
N ILE A 473 -5.88 -3.55 -20.89
CA ILE A 473 -5.21 -2.69 -21.86
C ILE A 473 -3.72 -2.61 -21.54
N ILE A 474 -2.89 -3.31 -22.30
CA ILE A 474 -1.48 -3.47 -21.94
C ILE A 474 -0.56 -2.41 -22.59
N ASP A 475 -0.73 -2.10 -23.88
CA ASP A 475 0.24 -1.20 -24.57
C ASP A 475 -0.40 -0.19 -25.54
N SER A 476 -1.64 0.23 -25.28
CA SER A 476 -2.30 1.23 -26.12
C SER A 476 -2.28 2.62 -25.46
N LEU A 477 -1.32 3.46 -25.87
CA LEU A 477 -1.34 4.95 -25.95
C LEU A 477 -0.39 5.85 -25.11
N ARG A 478 0.77 5.40 -24.61
CA ARG A 478 1.86 6.39 -24.34
C ARG A 478 2.72 6.55 -25.60
N VAL A 479 2.65 7.74 -26.21
CA VAL A 479 3.48 8.13 -27.37
C VAL A 479 4.95 8.17 -26.97
N GLY A 480 5.65 7.05 -27.12
CA GLY A 480 7.09 6.95 -26.92
C GLY A 480 7.50 5.56 -26.43
N SER A 481 7.77 4.66 -27.37
CA SER A 481 8.26 3.29 -27.16
C SER A 481 9.12 3.11 -25.91
N LEU A 482 8.59 2.40 -24.94
CA LEU A 482 9.36 1.42 -24.18
C LEU A 482 8.80 0.05 -24.57
N PRO A 483 9.65 -0.96 -24.84
CA PRO A 483 9.14 -2.31 -25.06
C PRO A 483 8.44 -2.77 -23.78
N GLY A 484 7.14 -3.07 -23.87
CA GLY A 484 6.42 -3.82 -22.83
C GLY A 484 7.11 -5.17 -22.60
N GLY A 485 6.94 -5.77 -21.43
CA GLY A 485 7.36 -7.15 -21.20
C GLY A 485 6.19 -8.11 -21.45
N ALA A 486 6.49 -9.40 -21.52
CA ALA A 486 5.45 -10.44 -21.59
C ALA A 486 4.57 -10.46 -20.33
N ASP A 487 3.29 -10.17 -20.51
CA ASP A 487 2.30 -10.01 -19.45
C ASP A 487 1.39 -11.26 -19.32
N SER A 488 0.73 -11.38 -18.16
CA SER A 488 -0.21 -12.47 -17.87
C SER A 488 -1.56 -11.94 -17.44
N MET A 489 -2.60 -12.25 -18.21
CA MET A 489 -3.97 -11.84 -17.92
C MET A 489 -4.85 -13.03 -17.53
N LYS A 490 -5.73 -12.81 -16.54
CA LYS A 490 -6.80 -13.75 -16.16
C LYS A 490 -8.11 -13.01 -15.95
N GLY A 491 -9.05 -13.22 -16.88
CA GLY A 491 -10.39 -12.63 -16.87
C GLY A 491 -11.48 -13.48 -16.20
N GLY A 492 -12.62 -12.83 -15.99
CA GLY A 492 -13.93 -13.41 -15.77
C GLY A 492 -14.76 -13.49 -17.06
N ALA A 493 -16.09 -13.55 -16.92
CA ALA A 493 -16.98 -13.88 -18.03
C ALA A 493 -17.38 -12.66 -18.89
N GLY A 494 -17.01 -12.68 -20.18
CA GLY A 494 -17.39 -11.65 -21.15
C GLY A 494 -16.41 -10.47 -21.16
N ASP A 495 -15.14 -10.76 -20.89
CA ASP A 495 -14.05 -9.82 -20.79
C ASP A 495 -13.47 -9.47 -22.15
N SER A 496 -12.78 -8.33 -22.21
CA SER A 496 -12.07 -7.85 -23.40
C SER A 496 -10.59 -7.69 -23.07
N MET A 497 -9.75 -8.50 -23.71
CA MET A 497 -8.29 -8.46 -23.55
C MET A 497 -7.63 -7.95 -24.83
N THR A 498 -6.68 -7.03 -24.68
CA THR A 498 -5.84 -6.54 -25.77
C THR A 498 -4.36 -6.64 -25.36
N GLY A 499 -3.67 -7.63 -25.94
CA GLY A 499 -2.22 -7.86 -25.83
C GLY A 499 -1.39 -6.85 -26.63
N GLY A 500 -0.12 -6.74 -26.25
CA GLY A 500 0.85 -5.74 -26.71
C GLY A 500 1.86 -6.26 -27.74
N ASP A 501 3.09 -5.73 -27.67
CA ASP A 501 4.19 -5.99 -28.61
C ASP A 501 5.08 -7.22 -28.24
N ASP A 502 4.66 -8.10 -27.29
CA ASP A 502 5.48 -9.18 -26.70
C ASP A 502 4.72 -10.52 -26.49
N ASP A 503 5.45 -11.63 -26.19
CA ASP A 503 4.95 -13.03 -26.03
C ASP A 503 3.92 -13.19 -24.86
N ASP A 504 2.70 -12.66 -25.02
CA ASP A 504 1.67 -12.59 -23.98
C ASP A 504 0.99 -13.97 -23.73
N ASP A 505 0.97 -14.40 -22.46
CA ASP A 505 0.31 -15.64 -22.02
C ASP A 505 -1.14 -15.30 -21.56
N ASP A 506 -2.04 -15.10 -22.52
CA ASP A 506 -3.49 -14.92 -22.32
C ASP A 506 -4.17 -16.22 -21.90
N ALA A 507 -4.16 -16.46 -20.59
CA ALA A 507 -4.72 -17.67 -20.00
C ALA A 507 -6.05 -17.39 -19.30
N ASP A 508 -7.15 -17.46 -20.05
CA ASP A 508 -8.45 -17.71 -19.43
C ASP A 508 -8.52 -19.16 -18.87
N ASP A 509 -9.03 -19.27 -17.64
CA ASP A 509 -9.22 -20.49 -16.85
C ASP A 509 -10.61 -20.53 -16.18
N ASP A 510 -11.64 -19.84 -16.69
CA ASP A 510 -12.99 -20.04 -16.13
C ASP A 510 -14.18 -20.09 -17.11
N ASN A 511 -15.31 -20.58 -16.59
CA ASN A 511 -16.53 -20.99 -17.30
C ASN A 511 -17.42 -19.82 -17.76
N GLY A 512 -16.85 -18.82 -18.44
CA GLY A 512 -17.53 -17.62 -18.92
C GLY A 512 -18.48 -17.85 -20.11
N THR A 513 -18.96 -16.76 -20.74
CA THR A 513 -19.68 -16.85 -22.01
C THR A 513 -19.25 -15.73 -22.95
N GLY A 514 -18.35 -16.02 -23.90
CA GLY A 514 -18.11 -15.20 -25.08
C GLY A 514 -17.13 -14.06 -24.85
N ASP A 515 -15.85 -14.40 -24.89
CA ASP A 515 -14.73 -13.50 -24.62
C ASP A 515 -14.12 -12.91 -25.91
N SER A 516 -13.45 -11.75 -25.82
CA SER A 516 -12.78 -11.11 -26.96
C SER A 516 -11.31 -10.86 -26.66
N MET A 517 -10.41 -11.51 -27.40
CA MET A 517 -8.96 -11.42 -27.23
C MET A 517 -8.28 -10.95 -28.52
N THR A 518 -7.20 -10.17 -28.40
CA THR A 518 -6.34 -9.77 -29.52
C THR A 518 -4.88 -9.77 -29.05
N GLY A 519 -4.01 -10.56 -29.66
CA GLY A 519 -2.62 -10.77 -29.23
C GLY A 519 -1.66 -9.63 -29.59
N GLY A 520 -1.72 -9.11 -30.82
CA GLY A 520 -0.93 -7.95 -31.22
C GLY A 520 0.29 -8.32 -32.06
N THR A 521 1.50 -8.02 -31.58
CA THR A 521 2.74 -8.48 -32.23
C THR A 521 3.52 -9.36 -31.26
N GLY A 522 4.04 -10.50 -31.69
CA GLY A 522 4.67 -11.45 -30.75
C GLY A 522 4.22 -12.87 -31.06
N GLY A 523 4.69 -13.85 -30.28
CA GLY A 523 4.05 -15.17 -30.30
C GLY A 523 3.08 -15.30 -29.15
N ASP A 524 1.77 -15.19 -29.43
CA ASP A 524 0.75 -15.01 -28.40
C ASP A 524 0.07 -16.34 -28.02
N SER A 525 -0.25 -16.57 -26.75
CA SER A 525 -0.94 -17.80 -26.30
C SER A 525 -2.31 -17.50 -25.69
N MET A 526 -3.40 -17.65 -26.47
CA MET A 526 -4.78 -17.39 -26.06
C MET A 526 -5.60 -18.66 -25.74
N LYS A 527 -6.52 -18.58 -24.77
CA LYS A 527 -7.55 -19.61 -24.48
C LYS A 527 -8.90 -18.96 -24.18
N GLY A 528 -10.00 -19.44 -24.80
CA GLY A 528 -11.37 -18.92 -24.62
C GLY A 528 -12.22 -19.65 -23.58
N GLY A 529 -11.95 -20.91 -23.27
CA GLY A 529 -12.63 -21.61 -22.18
C GLY A 529 -14.03 -22.10 -22.55
N THR A 530 -15.09 -21.52 -22.00
CA THR A 530 -16.47 -21.84 -22.38
C THR A 530 -17.14 -20.59 -22.92
N GLY A 531 -17.96 -20.67 -23.97
CA GLY A 531 -18.53 -19.46 -24.55
C GLY A 531 -18.63 -19.51 -26.05
N GLY A 532 -18.71 -18.36 -26.68
CA GLY A 532 -18.54 -18.24 -28.11
C GLY A 532 -17.55 -17.12 -28.31
N ASP A 533 -16.29 -17.48 -28.39
CA ASP A 533 -15.17 -16.58 -28.12
C ASP A 533 -14.61 -16.01 -29.42
N SER A 534 -14.02 -14.81 -29.37
CA SER A 534 -13.45 -14.12 -30.53
C SER A 534 -11.98 -13.82 -30.29
N MET A 535 -11.09 -14.53 -30.95
CA MET A 535 -9.63 -14.38 -30.81
C MET A 535 -9.00 -13.88 -32.11
N THR A 536 -7.99 -13.01 -32.01
CA THR A 536 -7.14 -12.58 -33.12
C THR A 536 -5.68 -12.60 -32.68
N GLY A 537 -4.81 -13.37 -33.33
CA GLY A 537 -3.38 -13.42 -33.04
C GLY A 537 -2.69 -12.11 -33.36
N GLY A 538 -2.57 -11.79 -34.64
CA GLY A 538 -1.98 -10.54 -35.10
C GLY A 538 -0.73 -10.81 -35.92
N THR A 539 0.45 -10.47 -35.43
CA THR A 539 1.71 -10.78 -36.12
C THR A 539 2.64 -11.62 -35.26
N GLY A 540 3.09 -12.77 -35.76
CA GLY A 540 4.05 -13.65 -35.14
C GLY A 540 3.53 -15.08 -35.14
N GLY A 541 3.93 -15.92 -34.18
CA GLY A 541 3.55 -17.34 -34.20
C GLY A 541 2.64 -17.67 -33.04
N ASP A 542 1.34 -17.65 -33.28
CA ASP A 542 0.34 -17.59 -32.21
C ASP A 542 -0.23 -18.98 -31.87
N SER A 543 -0.72 -19.16 -30.64
CA SER A 543 -1.30 -20.41 -30.13
C SER A 543 -2.67 -20.13 -29.50
N MET A 544 -3.75 -20.39 -30.23
CA MET A 544 -5.13 -20.16 -29.77
C MET A 544 -5.89 -21.46 -29.46
N LYS A 545 -6.77 -21.41 -28.44
CA LYS A 545 -7.70 -22.50 -28.10
C LYS A 545 -9.09 -21.95 -27.75
N GLY A 546 -10.12 -22.27 -28.53
CA GLY A 546 -11.52 -21.89 -28.27
C GLY A 546 -12.07 -22.50 -27.00
N GLY A 547 -12.22 -23.83 -26.97
CA GLY A 547 -12.71 -24.55 -25.80
C GLY A 547 -14.11 -25.11 -26.06
N THR A 548 -15.14 -24.64 -25.37
CA THR A 548 -16.52 -25.10 -25.63
C THR A 548 -17.42 -23.97 -26.10
N GLY A 549 -18.05 -24.15 -27.24
CA GLY A 549 -19.14 -23.38 -27.81
C GLY A 549 -18.80 -22.98 -29.23
N GLY A 550 -19.17 -21.78 -29.68
CA GLY A 550 -19.02 -21.43 -31.11
C GLY A 550 -18.00 -20.32 -31.27
N ASP A 551 -16.76 -20.68 -31.53
CA ASP A 551 -15.62 -19.76 -31.43
C ASP A 551 -15.21 -19.20 -32.79
N SER A 552 -14.61 -18.01 -32.80
CA SER A 552 -14.14 -17.27 -33.98
C SER A 552 -12.67 -16.90 -33.78
N MET A 553 -11.76 -17.54 -34.50
CA MET A 553 -10.31 -17.34 -34.38
C MET A 553 -9.70 -16.85 -35.69
N THR A 554 -8.76 -15.92 -35.59
CA THR A 554 -7.95 -15.43 -36.73
C THR A 554 -6.48 -15.41 -36.33
N GLY A 555 -5.61 -16.12 -37.04
CA GLY A 555 -4.15 -16.15 -36.82
C GLY A 555 -3.52 -14.80 -37.13
N GLY A 556 -3.52 -14.41 -38.40
CA GLY A 556 -2.96 -13.15 -38.85
C GLY A 556 -1.74 -13.38 -39.73
N THR A 557 -0.56 -12.93 -39.31
CA THR A 557 0.68 -13.16 -40.06
C THR A 557 1.67 -13.98 -39.24
N GLY A 558 2.22 -15.03 -39.82
CA GLY A 558 3.24 -15.88 -39.22
C GLY A 558 2.76 -17.33 -39.21
N GLY A 559 3.19 -18.14 -38.25
CA GLY A 559 2.86 -19.57 -38.27
C GLY A 559 2.05 -19.93 -37.04
N ASP A 560 0.74 -20.02 -37.19
CA ASP A 560 -0.21 -20.03 -36.08
C ASP A 560 -0.75 -21.44 -35.78
N SER A 561 -1.12 -21.69 -34.53
CA SER A 561 -1.65 -22.96 -34.04
C SER A 561 -3.00 -22.72 -33.37
N MET A 562 -4.11 -23.09 -34.03
CA MET A 562 -5.47 -22.90 -33.52
C MET A 562 -6.18 -24.23 -33.21
N LYS A 563 -6.99 -24.24 -32.15
CA LYS A 563 -7.86 -25.38 -31.79
C LYS A 563 -9.25 -24.91 -31.36
N GLY A 564 -10.30 -25.26 -32.11
CA GLY A 564 -11.69 -24.88 -31.83
C GLY A 564 -12.22 -25.52 -30.56
N GLY A 565 -12.30 -26.84 -30.52
CA GLY A 565 -12.70 -27.59 -29.32
C GLY A 565 -14.04 -28.28 -29.51
N THR A 566 -15.10 -27.83 -28.83
CA THR A 566 -16.44 -28.38 -29.01
C THR A 566 -17.42 -27.31 -29.42
N GLY A 567 -18.29 -27.58 -30.39
CA GLY A 567 -19.29 -26.64 -30.90
C GLY A 567 -18.94 -26.24 -32.32
N GLY A 568 -19.47 -25.15 -32.86
CA GLY A 568 -19.31 -24.84 -34.29
C GLY A 568 -18.37 -23.67 -34.48
N ASP A 569 -17.12 -23.97 -34.81
CA ASP A 569 -16.02 -23.01 -34.76
C ASP A 569 -15.68 -22.43 -36.15
N SER A 570 -15.20 -21.20 -36.18
CA SER A 570 -14.78 -20.47 -37.38
C SER A 570 -13.31 -20.05 -37.23
N MET A 571 -12.42 -20.57 -38.06
CA MET A 571 -10.98 -20.30 -37.99
C MET A 571 -10.44 -19.78 -39.31
N THR A 572 -9.52 -18.83 -39.25
CA THR A 572 -8.77 -18.33 -40.40
C THR A 572 -7.29 -18.21 -40.03
N GLY A 573 -6.40 -18.90 -40.75
CA GLY A 573 -4.96 -18.85 -40.53
C GLY A 573 -4.39 -17.48 -40.86
N GLY A 574 -4.38 -17.15 -42.15
CA GLY A 574 -3.93 -15.85 -42.63
C GLY A 574 -2.75 -15.99 -43.57
N THR A 575 -1.58 -15.47 -43.22
CA THR A 575 -0.37 -15.65 -44.03
C THR A 575 0.69 -16.40 -43.24
N GLY A 576 1.32 -17.39 -43.88
CA GLY A 576 2.34 -18.25 -43.27
C GLY A 576 1.74 -19.63 -42.96
N GLY A 577 2.59 -20.59 -42.62
CA GLY A 577 2.15 -21.98 -42.49
C GLY A 577 1.43 -22.25 -41.17
N ASP A 578 0.12 -22.38 -41.24
CA ASP A 578 -0.77 -22.47 -40.09
C ASP A 578 -1.19 -23.93 -39.79
N SER A 579 -1.53 -24.20 -38.53
CA SER A 579 -1.98 -25.50 -38.02
C SER A 579 -3.31 -25.35 -37.31
N MET A 580 -4.40 -25.75 -37.94
CA MET A 580 -5.76 -25.62 -37.39
C MET A 580 -6.41 -26.96 -37.07
N LYS A 581 -7.19 -26.99 -35.98
CA LYS A 581 -8.02 -28.13 -35.59
C LYS A 581 -9.42 -27.69 -35.16
N GLY A 582 -10.46 -28.19 -35.82
CA GLY A 582 -11.88 -27.93 -35.50
C GLY A 582 -12.27 -28.53 -34.16
N GLY A 583 -12.20 -29.85 -34.05
CA GLY A 583 -12.68 -30.57 -32.87
C GLY A 583 -14.09 -31.10 -33.11
N THR A 584 -14.92 -31.20 -32.07
CA THR A 584 -16.26 -31.76 -32.26
C THR A 584 -17.22 -30.66 -32.70
N GLY A 585 -17.73 -30.71 -33.92
CA GLY A 585 -18.45 -29.54 -34.38
C GLY A 585 -19.04 -29.64 -35.76
N GLY A 586 -19.47 -28.48 -36.25
CA GLY A 586 -19.62 -28.25 -37.68
C GLY A 586 -18.80 -27.01 -37.97
N ASP A 587 -17.53 -27.24 -38.27
CA ASP A 587 -16.49 -26.21 -38.21
C ASP A 587 -16.18 -25.63 -39.60
N SER A 588 -15.67 -24.41 -39.62
CA SER A 588 -15.30 -23.67 -40.82
C SER A 588 -13.85 -23.21 -40.72
N MET A 589 -12.95 -23.83 -41.47
CA MET A 589 -11.51 -23.54 -41.48
C MET A 589 -11.07 -22.96 -42.84
N THR A 590 -10.23 -21.92 -42.81
CA THR A 590 -9.58 -21.35 -43.99
C THR A 590 -8.10 -21.11 -43.71
N GLY A 591 -7.20 -21.88 -44.34
CA GLY A 591 -5.75 -21.82 -44.14
C GLY A 591 -5.19 -20.45 -44.47
N GLY A 592 -5.23 -20.07 -45.75
CA GLY A 592 -4.84 -18.76 -46.22
C GLY A 592 -3.73 -18.83 -47.27
N ASP A 593 -2.58 -18.22 -46.99
CA ASP A 593 -1.39 -18.27 -47.84
C ASP A 593 -0.28 -19.14 -47.19
N ASP A 594 0.46 -19.89 -48.01
CA ASP A 594 1.51 -20.87 -47.67
C ASP A 594 0.98 -22.29 -47.33
N ASP A 595 1.87 -23.22 -46.96
CA ASP A 595 1.52 -24.64 -46.78
C ASP A 595 0.87 -24.87 -45.40
N ASP A 596 -0.45 -25.10 -45.37
CA ASP A 596 -1.21 -25.27 -44.13
C ASP A 596 -1.49 -26.73 -43.74
N ASP A 597 -1.49 -27.03 -42.44
CA ASP A 597 -1.82 -28.35 -41.86
C ASP A 597 -3.21 -28.31 -41.16
N ASP A 598 -4.28 -28.37 -41.97
CA ASP A 598 -5.67 -28.40 -41.49
C ASP A 598 -6.09 -29.83 -41.10
N ALA A 599 -6.07 -30.15 -39.82
CA ALA A 599 -6.41 -31.49 -39.34
C ALA A 599 -7.60 -31.45 -38.39
N ASP A 600 -8.77 -31.90 -38.85
CA ASP A 600 -9.80 -32.37 -37.91
C ASP A 600 -9.44 -33.77 -37.38
N ASP A 601 -9.59 -33.98 -36.07
CA ASP A 601 -9.18 -35.21 -35.38
C ASP A 601 -10.27 -35.97 -34.60
N ASP A 602 -11.57 -35.64 -34.64
CA ASP A 602 -12.62 -36.54 -34.08
C ASP A 602 -14.12 -36.20 -34.37
N ASN A 603 -14.94 -37.26 -34.56
CA ASN A 603 -16.40 -37.46 -34.27
C ASN A 603 -17.47 -36.36 -34.57
N GLY A 604 -17.16 -35.31 -35.32
CA GLY A 604 -18.04 -34.16 -35.62
C GLY A 604 -19.16 -34.39 -36.65
N THR A 605 -19.85 -33.30 -37.00
CA THR A 605 -20.88 -33.22 -38.04
C THR A 605 -20.43 -32.29 -39.18
N GLY A 606 -19.95 -32.81 -40.30
CA GLY A 606 -19.98 -32.11 -41.60
C GLY A 606 -19.27 -30.74 -41.61
N ASP A 607 -17.96 -30.74 -41.78
CA ASP A 607 -17.11 -29.54 -41.70
C ASP A 607 -16.89 -28.86 -43.06
N THR A 608 -16.38 -27.63 -43.06
CA THR A 608 -15.95 -26.90 -44.27
C THR A 608 -14.49 -26.49 -44.17
N LEU A 609 -13.64 -27.04 -45.04
CA LEU A 609 -12.19 -26.78 -45.06
C LEU A 609 -11.79 -26.14 -46.38
N THR A 610 -11.00 -25.06 -46.32
CA THR A 610 -10.43 -24.39 -47.50
C THR A 610 -8.95 -24.11 -47.27
N GLY A 611 -8.06 -24.77 -48.02
CA GLY A 611 -6.61 -24.60 -47.86
C GLY A 611 -6.16 -23.19 -48.25
N GLY A 612 -6.34 -22.81 -49.52
CA GLY A 612 -6.07 -21.44 -49.97
C GLY A 612 -4.99 -21.39 -51.02
N THR A 613 -3.82 -20.82 -50.73
CA THR A 613 -2.66 -20.85 -51.62
C THR A 613 -1.51 -21.59 -50.94
N GLY A 614 -0.99 -22.67 -51.52
CA GLY A 614 0.00 -23.48 -50.82
C GLY A 614 -0.08 -24.95 -51.18
N GLY A 615 0.70 -25.79 -50.51
CA GLY A 615 0.58 -27.24 -50.52
C GLY A 615 -0.14 -27.72 -49.27
N ASP A 616 -1.46 -27.60 -49.24
CA ASP A 616 -2.23 -27.74 -48.01
C ASP A 616 -2.54 -29.21 -47.68
N SER A 617 -2.44 -29.60 -46.41
CA SER A 617 -2.76 -30.95 -45.93
C SER A 617 -4.04 -30.96 -45.10
N MET A 618 -5.17 -31.25 -45.74
CA MET A 618 -6.49 -31.21 -45.12
C MET A 618 -7.05 -32.60 -44.75
N LYS A 619 -7.69 -32.73 -43.58
CA LYS A 619 -8.40 -33.94 -43.12
C LYS A 619 -9.79 -33.61 -42.56
N GLY A 620 -10.84 -34.24 -43.09
CA GLY A 620 -12.24 -34.02 -42.70
C GLY A 620 -12.76 -34.91 -41.55
N GLY A 621 -12.07 -36.01 -41.22
CA GLY A 621 -12.41 -36.79 -40.03
C GLY A 621 -13.67 -37.66 -40.19
N THR A 622 -14.73 -37.37 -39.43
CA THR A 622 -16.01 -38.09 -39.56
C THR A 622 -17.11 -37.09 -39.86
N GLY A 623 -18.01 -37.39 -40.79
CA GLY A 623 -19.08 -36.44 -41.07
C GLY A 623 -19.53 -36.50 -42.50
N GLY A 624 -19.55 -35.37 -43.17
CA GLY A 624 -19.98 -35.24 -44.54
C GLY A 624 -19.44 -33.91 -44.99
N ASP A 625 -18.14 -33.91 -45.25
CA ASP A 625 -17.32 -32.71 -45.12
C ASP A 625 -17.11 -32.05 -46.49
N SER A 626 -16.97 -30.73 -46.52
CA SER A 626 -16.80 -29.94 -47.74
C SER A 626 -15.38 -29.38 -47.79
N MET A 627 -14.50 -29.98 -48.58
CA MET A 627 -13.08 -29.63 -48.66
C MET A 627 -12.74 -28.97 -49.99
N THR A 628 -11.98 -27.87 -49.97
CA THR A 628 -11.50 -27.17 -51.17
C THR A 628 -10.01 -26.88 -51.06
N GLY A 629 -9.18 -27.49 -51.91
CA GLY A 629 -7.72 -27.32 -51.85
C GLY A 629 -7.26 -25.88 -52.10
N GLY A 630 -7.72 -25.28 -53.21
CA GLY A 630 -7.33 -23.92 -53.56
C GLY A 630 -6.29 -23.91 -54.69
N THR A 631 -5.15 -23.27 -54.50
CA THR A 631 -4.06 -23.26 -55.49
C THR A 631 -2.81 -23.86 -54.90
N GLY A 632 -2.09 -24.68 -55.67
CA GLY A 632 -0.88 -25.35 -55.21
C GLY A 632 -1.11 -26.86 -54.99
N GLY A 633 -0.25 -27.53 -54.24
CA GLY A 633 -0.11 -28.99 -54.26
C GLY A 633 -0.80 -29.69 -53.10
N ASP A 634 -2.13 -29.79 -53.13
CA ASP A 634 -2.90 -30.10 -51.92
C ASP A 634 -3.02 -31.62 -51.64
N SER A 635 -3.11 -32.00 -50.38
CA SER A 635 -3.35 -33.35 -49.90
C SER A 635 -4.65 -33.38 -49.08
N MET A 636 -5.61 -34.20 -49.48
CA MET A 636 -6.93 -34.28 -48.85
C MET A 636 -7.28 -35.71 -48.41
N SER A 637 -7.90 -35.81 -47.23
CA SER A 637 -8.50 -37.04 -46.71
C SER A 637 -9.90 -36.73 -46.19
N GLY A 638 -10.94 -37.28 -46.80
CA GLY A 638 -12.33 -37.03 -46.37
C GLY A 638 -12.65 -37.73 -45.06
N GLY A 639 -12.13 -38.95 -44.89
CA GLY A 639 -12.37 -39.77 -43.72
C GLY A 639 -13.60 -40.65 -43.87
N THR A 640 -14.48 -40.67 -42.87
CA THR A 640 -15.73 -41.46 -42.92
C THR A 640 -16.92 -40.54 -43.05
N GLY A 641 -17.75 -40.72 -44.07
CA GLY A 641 -18.73 -39.70 -44.36
C GLY A 641 -19.12 -39.73 -45.82
N GLY A 642 -20.08 -38.89 -46.19
CA GLY A 642 -20.33 -38.59 -47.59
C GLY A 642 -19.69 -37.26 -47.94
N ASP A 643 -18.42 -37.30 -48.33
CA ASP A 643 -17.59 -36.09 -48.39
C ASP A 643 -17.64 -35.45 -49.78
N THR A 644 -17.57 -34.12 -49.82
CA THR A 644 -17.48 -33.31 -51.04
C THR A 644 -16.10 -32.69 -51.15
N LEU A 645 -15.27 -33.27 -52.02
CA LEU A 645 -13.90 -32.79 -52.24
C LEU A 645 -13.80 -31.99 -53.53
N THR A 646 -13.21 -30.81 -53.46
CA THR A 646 -12.96 -29.92 -54.59
C THR A 646 -11.46 -29.73 -54.76
N GLY A 647 -10.89 -30.37 -55.79
CA GLY A 647 -9.53 -30.07 -56.24
C GLY A 647 -9.45 -28.67 -56.87
N GLY A 648 -8.25 -28.10 -56.86
CA GLY A 648 -7.95 -26.67 -56.92
C GLY A 648 -8.66 -25.79 -57.94
N GLY A 649 -8.67 -24.49 -57.62
CA GLY A 649 -9.15 -23.40 -58.46
C GLY A 649 -8.34 -23.23 -59.75
N LYS A 650 -8.63 -22.16 -60.50
CA LYS A 650 -8.12 -21.94 -61.87
C LYS A 650 -6.57 -21.87 -62.03
N GLN A 651 -5.75 -22.05 -60.99
CA GLN A 651 -4.29 -21.93 -61.03
C GLN A 651 -3.56 -23.09 -60.31
N PHE A 652 -2.91 -23.91 -61.15
CA PHE A 652 -1.68 -24.73 -61.02
C PHE A 652 -1.37 -25.47 -59.69
N GLY A 653 -1.45 -26.81 -59.72
CA GLY A 653 -1.27 -27.72 -58.57
C GLY A 653 -1.28 -29.22 -58.92
N GLN A 654 -0.70 -30.08 -58.06
CA GLN A 654 -0.83 -31.55 -58.12
C GLN A 654 -1.52 -32.07 -56.86
N ASP A 655 -2.85 -32.06 -56.86
CA ASP A 655 -3.62 -32.41 -55.68
C ASP A 655 -3.76 -33.94 -55.54
N VAL A 656 -3.81 -34.42 -54.31
CA VAL A 656 -3.91 -35.84 -53.95
C VAL A 656 -5.04 -36.06 -52.95
N ILE A 657 -5.95 -36.99 -53.24
CA ILE A 657 -6.99 -37.47 -52.31
C ILE A 657 -6.63 -38.89 -51.88
N TYR A 658 -6.46 -39.17 -50.57
CA TYR A 658 -5.85 -40.42 -50.08
C TYR A 658 -6.83 -41.57 -49.75
N ASP A 659 -8.08 -41.29 -49.37
CA ASP A 659 -8.99 -42.27 -48.75
C ASP A 659 -10.40 -42.33 -49.37
N PHE A 660 -10.56 -41.80 -50.59
CA PHE A 660 -11.84 -41.63 -51.27
C PHE A 660 -12.74 -42.89 -51.26
N ASN A 661 -13.90 -42.79 -50.64
CA ASN A 661 -14.94 -43.80 -50.63
C ASN A 661 -15.93 -43.59 -51.78
N ALA A 662 -15.76 -44.35 -52.87
CA ALA A 662 -16.60 -44.19 -54.06
C ALA A 662 -18.10 -44.56 -53.91
N ASP A 663 -18.53 -45.03 -52.74
CA ASP A 663 -19.96 -45.24 -52.46
C ASP A 663 -20.61 -44.08 -51.69
N GLU A 664 -19.81 -43.22 -51.06
CA GLU A 664 -20.29 -42.14 -50.18
C GLU A 664 -19.83 -40.76 -50.70
N ASP A 665 -18.58 -40.65 -51.15
CA ASP A 665 -17.94 -39.39 -51.51
C ASP A 665 -18.21 -38.93 -52.95
N VAL A 666 -18.13 -37.61 -53.12
CA VAL A 666 -18.26 -36.90 -54.38
C VAL A 666 -17.13 -35.91 -54.59
N ILE A 667 -16.74 -35.74 -55.84
CA ILE A 667 -15.78 -34.74 -56.29
C ILE A 667 -16.56 -33.62 -56.98
N GLN A 668 -16.49 -32.42 -56.42
CA GLN A 668 -17.13 -31.25 -57.01
C GLN A 668 -16.22 -30.65 -58.08
N ILE A 669 -16.77 -30.47 -59.29
CA ILE A 669 -15.99 -30.12 -60.49
C ILE A 669 -16.01 -28.62 -60.81
N ALA A 670 -16.49 -27.78 -59.89
CA ALA A 670 -16.53 -26.34 -60.08
C ALA A 670 -15.09 -25.80 -60.18
N GLY A 671 -14.74 -25.16 -61.31
CA GLY A 671 -13.39 -24.65 -61.57
C GLY A 671 -12.59 -25.44 -62.61
N PHE A 672 -12.96 -26.70 -62.90
CA PHE A 672 -12.24 -27.60 -63.81
C PHE A 672 -12.52 -27.36 -65.31
N GLY A 673 -13.47 -26.45 -65.64
CA GLY A 673 -13.79 -26.10 -67.03
C GLY A 673 -14.65 -27.11 -67.80
N TYR A 674 -15.21 -28.12 -67.13
CA TYR A 674 -16.14 -29.10 -67.71
C TYR A 674 -17.60 -28.75 -67.39
N GLY A 675 -18.52 -29.05 -68.31
CA GLY A 675 -19.93 -28.69 -68.17
C GLY A 675 -20.78 -29.70 -67.39
N ASN A 676 -20.29 -30.94 -67.22
CA ASN A 676 -20.96 -32.01 -66.50
C ASN A 676 -20.01 -33.15 -66.10
N ALA A 677 -20.49 -34.04 -65.24
CA ALA A 677 -19.78 -35.21 -64.73
C ALA A 677 -19.35 -36.22 -65.82
N GLU A 678 -20.15 -36.42 -66.87
CA GLU A 678 -19.84 -37.37 -67.96
C GLU A 678 -18.66 -36.88 -68.82
N GLU A 679 -18.58 -35.57 -69.07
CA GLU A 679 -17.47 -34.92 -69.78
C GLU A 679 -16.14 -35.07 -69.02
N LEU A 680 -16.15 -34.85 -67.70
CA LEU A 680 -14.95 -35.01 -66.88
C LEU A 680 -14.53 -36.49 -66.78
N PHE A 681 -15.48 -37.41 -66.56
CA PHE A 681 -15.15 -38.83 -66.45
C PHE A 681 -14.53 -39.37 -67.75
N SER A 682 -14.94 -38.83 -68.90
CA SER A 682 -14.34 -39.18 -70.20
C SER A 682 -12.90 -38.68 -70.37
N ALA A 683 -12.47 -37.71 -69.56
CA ALA A 683 -11.12 -37.16 -69.54
C ALA A 683 -10.19 -37.87 -68.53
N VAL A 684 -10.67 -38.88 -67.80
CA VAL A 684 -9.84 -39.71 -66.91
C VAL A 684 -8.78 -40.45 -67.73
N THR A 685 -7.51 -40.13 -67.48
CA THR A 685 -6.40 -40.58 -68.35
C THR A 685 -5.73 -41.88 -67.88
N ASN A 686 -5.70 -42.18 -66.58
CA ASN A 686 -5.05 -43.36 -66.02
C ASN A 686 -5.81 -43.92 -64.81
N THR A 687 -6.08 -45.22 -64.82
CA THR A 687 -6.62 -45.99 -63.67
C THR A 687 -5.74 -47.21 -63.45
N GLY A 688 -5.26 -47.42 -62.23
CA GLY A 688 -4.43 -48.57 -61.88
C GLY A 688 -4.67 -49.06 -60.46
N THR A 689 -4.01 -50.17 -60.10
CA THR A 689 -3.95 -50.68 -58.72
C THR A 689 -2.52 -50.60 -58.23
N THR A 690 -2.34 -50.10 -57.01
CA THR A 690 -1.04 -50.14 -56.33
C THR A 690 -0.70 -51.58 -55.94
N LEU A 691 0.57 -51.82 -55.56
CA LEU A 691 1.01 -53.13 -55.05
C LEU A 691 0.29 -53.55 -53.75
N SER A 692 -0.35 -52.60 -53.03
CA SER A 692 -1.16 -52.85 -51.84
C SER A 692 -2.63 -53.17 -52.12
N GLY A 693 -3.09 -53.11 -53.38
CA GLY A 693 -4.48 -53.37 -53.76
C GLY A 693 -5.40 -52.14 -53.73
N THR A 694 -4.87 -50.95 -53.44
CA THR A 694 -5.61 -49.68 -53.51
C THR A 694 -5.76 -49.24 -54.97
N TYR A 695 -6.95 -48.79 -55.38
CA TYR A 695 -7.14 -48.21 -56.70
C TYR A 695 -6.62 -46.77 -56.70
N TYR A 696 -5.95 -46.35 -57.76
CA TYR A 696 -5.66 -44.94 -57.98
C TYR A 696 -6.19 -44.52 -59.35
N THR A 697 -6.76 -43.32 -59.39
CA THR A 697 -7.28 -42.67 -60.59
C THR A 697 -6.64 -41.32 -60.74
N THR A 698 -6.07 -41.06 -61.91
CA THR A 698 -5.48 -39.76 -62.22
C THR A 698 -6.34 -39.03 -63.24
N VAL A 699 -6.85 -37.88 -62.83
CA VAL A 699 -7.57 -36.94 -63.68
C VAL A 699 -6.58 -35.86 -64.11
N ALA A 700 -6.05 -36.00 -65.33
CA ALA A 700 -5.15 -35.01 -65.93
C ALA A 700 -5.96 -34.10 -66.85
N VAL A 701 -6.20 -32.87 -66.42
CA VAL A 701 -6.96 -31.87 -67.20
C VAL A 701 -6.02 -31.04 -68.08
N SER A 702 -4.75 -30.90 -67.70
CA SER A 702 -3.68 -30.25 -68.49
C SER A 702 -2.28 -30.75 -68.08
N GLN A 703 -1.19 -30.25 -68.69
CA GLN A 703 0.19 -30.56 -68.26
C GLN A 703 0.54 -30.01 -66.87
N SER A 704 -0.31 -29.16 -66.30
CA SER A 704 -0.02 -28.36 -65.10
C SER A 704 -1.10 -28.48 -64.01
N PHE A 705 -2.07 -29.39 -64.20
CA PHE A 705 -3.08 -29.73 -63.21
C PHE A 705 -3.34 -31.24 -63.26
N GLN A 706 -3.09 -31.91 -62.14
CA GLN A 706 -3.26 -33.34 -62.00
C GLN A 706 -3.89 -33.63 -60.64
N LEU A 707 -5.10 -34.18 -60.64
CA LEU A 707 -5.74 -34.69 -59.43
C LEU A 707 -5.51 -36.21 -59.36
N THR A 708 -4.91 -36.68 -58.29
CA THR A 708 -4.69 -38.11 -58.02
C THR A 708 -5.60 -38.57 -56.90
N ILE A 709 -6.47 -39.53 -57.17
CA ILE A 709 -7.46 -40.03 -56.20
C ILE A 709 -7.13 -41.48 -55.88
N PHE A 710 -6.86 -41.76 -54.62
CA PHE A 710 -6.74 -43.12 -54.09
C PHE A 710 -8.10 -43.53 -53.50
N SER A 711 -8.58 -44.70 -53.91
CA SER A 711 -9.90 -45.20 -53.54
C SER A 711 -9.89 -46.71 -53.28
N SER A 712 -10.86 -47.16 -52.47
CA SER A 712 -11.06 -48.58 -52.17
C SER A 712 -11.70 -49.36 -53.34
N SER A 713 -12.36 -48.66 -54.26
CA SER A 713 -13.03 -49.22 -55.45
C SER A 713 -12.96 -48.27 -56.65
N SER A 714 -13.37 -48.74 -57.84
CA SER A 714 -13.32 -47.93 -59.06
C SER A 714 -14.35 -46.79 -59.05
N LEU A 715 -13.91 -45.59 -59.41
CA LEU A 715 -14.77 -44.41 -59.62
C LEU A 715 -15.72 -44.57 -60.82
N SER A 716 -16.83 -43.83 -60.79
CA SER A 716 -17.75 -43.69 -61.92
C SER A 716 -18.31 -42.26 -62.01
N ALA A 717 -19.08 -41.95 -63.05
CA ALA A 717 -19.70 -40.63 -63.21
C ALA A 717 -20.59 -40.20 -62.02
N LYS A 718 -21.07 -41.13 -61.18
CA LYS A 718 -21.85 -40.83 -59.96
C LYS A 718 -21.03 -40.06 -58.91
N ASN A 719 -19.71 -40.23 -58.93
CA ASN A 719 -18.76 -39.66 -57.98
C ASN A 719 -18.37 -38.23 -58.32
N PHE A 720 -18.98 -37.62 -59.34
CA PHE A 720 -18.66 -36.26 -59.77
C PHE A 720 -19.93 -35.41 -59.80
N THR A 721 -19.87 -34.20 -59.24
CA THR A 721 -21.00 -33.26 -59.16
C THR A 721 -20.61 -31.88 -59.70
N VAL A 722 -21.59 -31.13 -60.24
CA VAL A 722 -21.36 -29.76 -60.74
C VAL A 722 -21.77 -28.76 -59.67
N GLY A 723 -20.84 -27.90 -59.22
CA GLY A 723 -21.15 -26.88 -58.23
C GLY A 723 -22.14 -25.83 -58.76
N LEU A 724 -23.02 -25.34 -57.88
CA LEU A 724 -24.12 -24.41 -58.23
C LEU A 724 -23.64 -23.07 -58.84
N GLY A 725 -22.43 -22.61 -58.52
CA GLY A 725 -21.83 -21.38 -59.08
C GLY A 725 -21.46 -21.46 -60.56
N SER A 726 -21.52 -22.65 -61.16
CA SER A 726 -21.24 -22.91 -62.59
C SER A 726 -22.47 -22.80 -63.49
N LEU A 727 -23.66 -22.57 -62.91
CA LEU A 727 -24.88 -22.48 -63.69
C LEU A 727 -24.89 -21.16 -64.49
N PRO A 728 -25.08 -21.20 -65.83
CA PRO A 728 -25.20 -19.97 -66.61
C PRO A 728 -26.37 -19.14 -66.09
N SER A 729 -26.17 -17.81 -66.00
CA SER A 729 -27.17 -16.83 -65.51
C SER A 729 -28.48 -16.80 -66.32
N SER A 730 -28.56 -17.56 -67.41
CA SER A 730 -29.78 -17.84 -68.16
C SER A 730 -29.74 -19.27 -68.71
N PHE A 731 -30.78 -20.05 -68.40
CA PHE A 731 -31.00 -21.37 -68.99
C PHE A 731 -31.95 -21.25 -70.19
N GLY A 732 -31.48 -21.56 -71.40
CA GLY A 732 -32.27 -21.53 -72.64
C GLY A 732 -33.07 -22.82 -72.92
N GLY A 733 -33.06 -23.79 -71.99
CA GLY A 733 -33.69 -25.09 -72.14
C GLY A 733 -35.21 -25.07 -71.88
N SER A 734 -35.96 -25.82 -72.68
CA SER A 734 -37.42 -25.85 -72.68
C SER A 734 -38.07 -26.78 -71.66
N SER A 735 -37.33 -27.39 -70.72
CA SER A 735 -37.90 -28.32 -69.74
C SER A 735 -37.21 -28.34 -68.37
N LEU A 736 -37.99 -28.61 -67.32
CA LEU A 736 -37.51 -28.80 -65.93
C LEU A 736 -36.67 -30.09 -65.77
N GLN A 737 -36.76 -31.02 -66.72
CA GLN A 737 -35.97 -32.27 -66.73
C GLN A 737 -34.49 -32.02 -67.06
N ASP A 738 -34.19 -30.93 -67.77
CA ASP A 738 -32.82 -30.53 -68.08
C ASP A 738 -32.10 -29.96 -66.84
N LEU A 739 -32.86 -29.38 -65.90
CA LEU A 739 -32.34 -28.87 -64.62
C LEU A 739 -31.97 -30.01 -63.66
N THR A 740 -32.70 -31.12 -63.70
CA THR A 740 -32.48 -32.28 -62.82
C THR A 740 -31.23 -33.08 -63.20
N LYS A 741 -30.79 -33.00 -64.47
CA LYS A 741 -29.55 -33.61 -64.96
C LYS A 741 -28.30 -32.81 -64.62
N VAL A 742 -28.42 -31.49 -64.45
CA VAL A 742 -27.28 -30.60 -64.17
C VAL A 742 -27.01 -30.47 -62.68
N VAL A 743 -28.04 -30.60 -61.83
CA VAL A 743 -27.97 -30.23 -60.40
C VAL A 743 -27.93 -31.44 -59.45
N GLY A 744 -28.00 -32.69 -59.94
CA GLY A 744 -27.79 -33.89 -59.11
C GLY A 744 -28.59 -33.88 -57.79
N ILE A 745 -29.90 -33.61 -57.84
CA ILE A 745 -30.68 -33.27 -56.63
C ILE A 745 -31.06 -34.54 -55.84
N SER A 746 -30.50 -34.72 -54.64
CA SER A 746 -31.06 -35.56 -53.59
C SER A 746 -32.21 -34.81 -52.87
N SER A 747 -33.18 -35.56 -52.33
CA SER A 747 -34.43 -35.01 -51.80
C SER A 747 -34.22 -34.08 -50.58
N GLY A 748 -34.61 -32.80 -50.68
CA GLY A 748 -34.64 -31.89 -49.51
C GLY A 748 -34.55 -30.39 -49.82
N LEU A 749 -34.09 -29.99 -51.00
CA LEU A 749 -33.83 -28.58 -51.33
C LEU A 749 -35.11 -27.74 -51.57
N LYS A 750 -35.29 -26.64 -50.83
CA LYS A 750 -36.35 -25.63 -51.09
C LYS A 750 -35.86 -24.58 -52.10
N VAL A 751 -36.23 -24.73 -53.37
CA VAL A 751 -35.90 -23.75 -54.43
C VAL A 751 -36.98 -22.68 -54.53
N LYS A 752 -36.61 -21.39 -54.37
CA LYS A 752 -37.51 -20.25 -54.58
C LYS A 752 -37.47 -19.82 -56.06
N ILE A 753 -38.54 -20.13 -56.81
CA ILE A 753 -38.67 -19.71 -58.20
C ILE A 753 -39.36 -18.33 -58.27
N SER A 754 -38.63 -17.28 -58.63
CA SER A 754 -39.17 -15.95 -58.90
C SER A 754 -39.30 -15.69 -60.41
N GLY A 755 -40.53 -15.78 -60.95
CA GLY A 755 -40.81 -15.45 -62.36
C GLY A 755 -42.20 -15.89 -62.84
N ARG A 756 -42.72 -15.27 -63.92
CA ARG A 756 -43.99 -15.69 -64.54
C ARG A 756 -43.80 -17.00 -65.32
N LEU A 757 -44.32 -18.10 -64.78
CA LEU A 757 -44.49 -19.35 -65.52
C LEU A 757 -45.48 -19.13 -66.66
N LYS A 758 -45.02 -19.23 -67.92
CA LYS A 758 -45.93 -19.29 -69.06
C LYS A 758 -46.64 -20.65 -69.05
N SER A 759 -47.96 -20.59 -69.02
CA SER A 759 -48.85 -21.74 -68.93
C SER A 759 -48.70 -22.69 -70.11
N ALA A 760 -48.14 -23.87 -69.88
CA ALA A 760 -48.51 -25.10 -70.56
C ALA A 760 -48.11 -26.31 -69.70
N GLY A 761 -49.05 -26.84 -68.90
CA GLY A 761 -49.03 -28.27 -68.55
C GLY A 761 -48.71 -28.73 -67.12
N PHE A 762 -48.55 -27.87 -66.11
CA PHE A 762 -48.23 -28.33 -64.75
C PHE A 762 -49.43 -28.34 -63.79
N LYS A 763 -49.64 -29.43 -63.04
CA LYS A 763 -50.51 -29.52 -61.86
C LYS A 763 -49.64 -29.54 -60.59
N VAL A 764 -49.84 -28.58 -59.70
CA VAL A 764 -49.25 -28.55 -58.35
C VAL A 764 -49.92 -29.64 -57.50
N LYS A 765 -49.14 -30.59 -56.97
CA LYS A 765 -49.67 -31.75 -56.20
C LYS A 765 -49.78 -31.52 -54.69
N SER A 766 -49.10 -30.53 -54.12
CA SER A 766 -49.37 -29.95 -52.79
C SER A 766 -48.51 -28.69 -52.59
N LYS A 767 -48.95 -27.79 -51.71
CA LYS A 767 -48.11 -26.73 -51.11
C LYS A 767 -47.74 -27.20 -49.70
N SER A 768 -46.45 -27.22 -49.40
CA SER A 768 -45.92 -27.13 -48.03
C SER A 768 -45.01 -25.93 -47.97
#